data_AF-A0AA37SL06-F1
#
_entry.id   AF-A0AA37SL06-F1
#
_cell.length_a   1.000
_cell.length_b   1.000
_cell.length_c   1.000
_cell.angle_alpha   90.00
_cell.angle_beta   90.00
_cell.angle_gamma   90.00
#
_symmetry.space_group_name_H-M   'P 1'
#
loop_
_entity.id
_entity.type
_entity.pdbx_description
1 polymer ?
#
loop_
_entity_poly.entity_id
_entity_poly.type
_entity_poly.pdbx_seq_one_letter_code
_entity_poly.pdbx_strand_id
1 'polypeptide(L)'
;MLELLGRLHPLVLHLPIGILAFAYALEVYGIFKKEENLSSAQSFTLLLAACSATISVATGLLLTRGGDYAGELVSNHKWLAIGLTVICWTLFVIHKAYGKNAKLKGPYYTLMISSAVMLGITGHLGGSITHGENFLFESNELAVIPDIENAVLYADVIHPIIEKKCISCHNPTKLKGEYNMTTPELLIAGGENGEAILVDAPSESPFLRRLHLPMNDDEHMPPDAKPQLTDDELKLVEWWISTGASFDQYVVETENYDEYKPIAEKFLAPPDVDIFSKIEKPDSSTIVRLVSNGYKLYPVSSGNSSVYVNFSNRSDLKKRDFDQLRKIRDNVSQLNLDSSSLTDQLMSQVNRFKHLEKLELQNTTITSEGINSLKELKFLKSLNLFNTKVDVTSMEKLLSFPQLRSLYLWRTGYTPAQIDSLRKKKPRLDVIYEINQDIFSDVSLKAPIINSKSEIFNDSMKVSLALSFQGVSIYYTTDGSDPDSNSTVYEKPFYIKETTTVKAFVQKKGWDSSPINSKTFVKSGNKVKDVKMHNQPHPGYKQLAPKNLVNNKTGSLVFSDGEWVGYEGAHARNTFMLEKENEISTVSVGALESTSSYIFFPASIEVSTSEDGKKFTKVAEESYAIAEGANGAERKMYTLKFEPVKAKWVKVDVLSHLKNPEWHEAPGAKCWIFLDEFIIN
;
A
#
# COMPACT_ATOMS: atom_id res chain seq x y z
N MET A 1 6.08 -18.90 5.76
CA MET A 1 6.39 -18.72 7.21
C MET A 1 7.09 -17.38 7.47
N LEU A 2 8.17 -17.06 6.76
CA LEU A 2 8.89 -15.78 6.91
C LEU A 2 8.04 -14.54 6.56
N GLU A 3 7.19 -14.59 5.52
CA GLU A 3 6.23 -13.51 5.22
C GLU A 3 5.19 -13.31 6.32
N LEU A 4 4.67 -14.39 6.90
CA LEU A 4 3.72 -14.32 8.02
C LEU A 4 4.37 -13.64 9.23
N LEU A 5 5.64 -13.95 9.50
CA LEU A 5 6.42 -13.29 10.55
C LEU A 5 6.66 -11.80 10.24
N GLY A 6 6.86 -11.45 8.98
CA GLY A 6 6.96 -10.05 8.54
C GLY A 6 5.68 -9.27 8.81
N ARG A 7 4.51 -9.85 8.50
CA ARG A 7 3.18 -9.25 8.76
C ARG A 7 2.87 -9.02 10.23
N LEU A 8 3.62 -9.62 11.15
CA LEU A 8 3.51 -9.34 12.58
C LEU A 8 4.23 -8.05 12.98
N HIS A 9 4.97 -7.39 12.08
CA HIS A 9 5.73 -6.18 12.41
C HIS A 9 4.87 -5.07 13.06
N PRO A 10 3.67 -4.71 12.54
CA PRO A 10 2.79 -3.75 13.20
C PRO A 10 2.40 -4.15 14.61
N LEU A 11 2.25 -5.45 14.90
CA LEU A 11 1.96 -5.92 16.24
C LEU A 11 3.19 -5.84 17.15
N VAL A 12 4.35 -6.28 16.65
CA VAL A 12 5.59 -6.42 17.43
C VAL A 12 6.25 -5.07 17.70
N LEU A 13 6.12 -4.08 16.82
CA LEU A 13 6.75 -2.76 16.98
C LEU A 13 6.30 -2.00 18.23
N HIS A 14 5.10 -2.30 18.76
CA HIS A 14 4.57 -1.64 19.96
C HIS A 14 5.34 -2.04 21.23
N LEU A 15 5.95 -3.22 21.24
CA LEU A 15 6.70 -3.74 22.38
C LEU A 15 7.94 -2.89 22.71
N PRO A 16 8.93 -2.71 21.79
CA PRO A 16 10.11 -1.91 22.10
C PRO A 16 9.77 -0.46 22.46
N ILE A 17 8.74 0.13 21.84
CA ILE A 17 8.29 1.50 22.15
C ILE A 17 7.83 1.60 23.61
N GLY A 18 6.90 0.73 24.03
CA GLY A 18 6.38 0.74 25.39
C GLY A 18 7.44 0.39 26.44
N ILE A 19 8.31 -0.58 26.15
CA ILE A 19 9.36 -1.01 27.08
C ILE A 19 10.43 0.08 27.24
N LEU A 20 10.83 0.76 26.16
CA LEU A 20 11.77 1.89 26.23
C LEU A 20 11.18 3.08 26.98
N ALA A 21 9.91 3.42 26.71
CA ALA A 21 9.22 4.48 27.46
C ALA A 21 9.18 4.16 28.96
N PHE A 22 8.92 2.90 29.32
CA PHE A 22 8.99 2.44 30.71
C PHE A 22 10.42 2.49 31.28
N ALA A 23 11.45 2.11 30.50
CA ALA A 23 12.85 2.21 30.92
C ALA A 23 13.26 3.65 31.21
N TYR A 24 12.79 4.61 30.41
CA TYR A 24 13.03 6.04 30.64
C TYR A 24 12.34 6.53 31.91
N ALA A 25 11.07 6.17 32.09
CA ALA A 25 10.31 6.53 33.29
C ALA A 25 10.93 5.94 34.56
N LEU A 26 11.38 4.67 34.50
CA LEU A 26 12.02 3.97 35.60
C LEU A 26 13.36 4.63 35.99
N GLU A 27 14.15 5.05 35.00
CA GLU A 27 15.40 5.78 35.23
C GLU A 27 15.14 7.15 35.87
N VAL A 28 14.20 7.93 35.34
CA VAL A 28 13.81 9.23 35.90
C VAL A 28 13.32 9.08 37.33
N TYR A 29 12.48 8.09 37.60
CA TYR A 29 11.99 7.78 38.94
C TYR A 29 13.12 7.42 39.90
N GLY A 30 14.07 6.58 39.47
CA GLY A 30 15.25 6.20 40.26
C GLY A 30 16.12 7.39 40.64
N ILE A 31 16.30 8.36 39.72
CA ILE A 31 17.02 9.60 39.98
C ILE A 31 16.32 10.43 41.08
N PHE A 32 15.00 10.59 41.00
CA PHE A 32 14.25 11.41 41.97
C PHE A 32 14.12 10.78 43.35
N LYS A 33 13.95 9.46 43.42
CA LYS A 33 13.71 8.75 44.69
C LYS A 33 14.97 8.25 45.38
N LYS A 34 16.13 8.33 44.73
CA LYS A 34 17.42 7.80 45.23
C LYS A 34 17.32 6.34 45.69
N GLU A 35 16.46 5.55 45.04
CA GLU A 35 16.27 4.14 45.37
C GLU A 35 17.33 3.27 44.69
N GLU A 36 18.23 2.67 45.49
CA GLU A 36 19.30 1.79 44.98
C GLU A 36 18.78 0.45 44.43
N ASN A 37 17.55 0.07 44.75
CA ASN A 37 16.99 -1.25 44.42
C ASN A 37 16.40 -1.36 43.00
N LEU A 38 16.37 -0.29 42.21
CA LEU A 38 15.79 -0.28 40.86
C LEU A 38 16.76 -0.75 39.76
N SER A 39 18.05 -0.90 40.06
CA SER A 39 19.08 -1.24 39.06
C SER A 39 18.84 -2.58 38.36
N SER A 40 18.34 -3.59 39.10
CA SER A 40 18.00 -4.91 38.55
C SER A 40 16.79 -4.84 37.62
N ALA A 41 15.76 -4.07 38.00
CA ALA A 41 14.58 -3.85 37.17
C ALA A 41 14.96 -3.10 35.88
N GLN A 42 15.79 -2.06 35.98
CA GLN A 42 16.30 -1.30 34.83
C GLN A 42 17.11 -2.19 33.88
N SER A 43 17.98 -3.04 34.42
CA SER A 43 18.78 -4.00 33.62
C SER A 43 17.87 -4.95 32.83
N PHE A 44 16.83 -5.49 33.48
CA PHE A 44 15.88 -6.40 32.86
C PHE A 44 15.04 -5.71 31.78
N THR A 45 14.54 -4.50 32.07
CA THR A 45 13.78 -3.71 31.10
C THR A 45 14.61 -3.37 29.87
N LEU A 46 15.87 -2.95 30.03
CA LEU A 46 16.76 -2.64 28.90
C LEU A 46 17.09 -3.89 28.05
N LEU A 47 17.26 -5.05 28.68
CA LEU A 47 17.42 -6.31 27.95
C LEU A 47 16.17 -6.65 27.13
N LEU A 48 15.00 -6.53 27.74
CA LEU A 48 13.73 -6.80 27.08
C LEU A 48 13.47 -5.82 25.93
N ALA A 49 13.85 -4.55 26.09
CA ALA A 49 13.82 -3.54 25.03
C ALA A 49 14.74 -3.93 23.87
N ALA A 50 15.99 -4.33 24.15
CA ALA A 50 16.94 -4.74 23.12
C ALA A 50 16.47 -5.98 22.35
N CYS A 51 15.95 -6.99 23.06
CA CYS A 51 15.40 -8.20 22.43
C CYS A 51 14.17 -7.88 21.57
N SER A 52 13.21 -7.11 22.10
CA SER A 52 11.99 -6.75 21.35
C SER A 52 12.28 -5.85 20.16
N ALA A 53 13.22 -4.91 20.27
CA ALA A 53 13.70 -4.08 19.15
C ALA A 53 14.35 -4.95 18.06
N THR A 54 15.16 -5.94 18.45
CA THR A 54 15.78 -6.90 17.51
C THR A 54 14.72 -7.70 16.76
N ILE A 55 13.68 -8.17 17.45
CA ILE A 55 12.57 -8.91 16.83
C ILE A 55 11.79 -7.96 15.91
N SER A 56 11.54 -6.72 16.32
CA SER A 56 10.84 -5.71 15.50
C SER A 56 11.62 -5.38 14.21
N VAL A 57 12.94 -5.19 14.27
CA VAL A 57 13.78 -5.02 13.07
C VAL A 57 13.75 -6.27 12.21
N ALA A 58 13.85 -7.47 12.79
CA ALA A 58 13.81 -8.71 12.04
C ALA A 58 12.47 -8.89 11.30
N THR A 59 11.33 -8.65 11.97
CA THR A 59 10.02 -8.70 11.32
C THR A 59 9.84 -7.58 10.31
N GLY A 60 10.39 -6.38 10.56
CA GLY A 60 10.36 -5.26 9.61
C GLY A 60 11.15 -5.56 8.32
N LEU A 61 12.36 -6.11 8.46
CA LEU A 61 13.18 -6.54 7.31
C LEU A 61 12.53 -7.69 6.52
N LEU A 62 11.78 -8.56 7.19
CA LEU A 62 10.97 -9.58 6.53
C LEU A 62 9.74 -8.98 5.84
N LEU A 63 9.13 -7.93 6.40
CA LEU A 63 8.00 -7.22 5.82
C LEU A 63 8.40 -6.52 4.52
N THR A 64 9.56 -5.85 4.48
CA THR A 64 10.06 -5.17 3.26
C THR A 64 10.42 -6.12 2.12
N ARG A 65 10.53 -7.43 2.37
CA ARG A 65 10.76 -8.44 1.31
C ARG A 65 9.51 -8.80 0.51
N GLY A 66 8.33 -8.39 0.99
CA GLY A 66 7.05 -8.68 0.34
C GLY A 66 6.74 -7.84 -0.88
N GLY A 67 7.57 -6.84 -1.24
CA GLY A 67 7.35 -5.94 -2.37
C GLY A 67 6.37 -4.79 -2.10
N ASP A 68 5.48 -4.96 -1.11
CA ASP A 68 4.41 -4.01 -0.77
C ASP A 68 4.88 -2.66 -0.17
N TYR A 69 6.17 -2.54 0.20
CA TYR A 69 6.73 -1.34 0.86
C TYR A 69 8.10 -0.98 0.27
N ALA A 70 8.16 0.11 -0.50
CA ALA A 70 9.38 0.62 -1.14
C ALA A 70 9.50 2.15 -1.01
N GLY A 71 10.68 2.70 -1.29
CA GLY A 71 10.92 4.16 -1.31
C GLY A 71 11.86 4.69 -0.21
N GLU A 72 12.22 5.96 -0.34
CA GLU A 72 13.19 6.64 0.54
C GLU A 72 12.71 6.71 2.00
N LEU A 73 11.43 6.99 2.21
CA LEU A 73 10.80 7.04 3.53
C LEU A 73 10.95 5.71 4.30
N VAL A 74 10.69 4.59 3.63
CA VAL A 74 10.85 3.23 4.18
C VAL A 74 12.33 2.93 4.46
N SER A 75 13.24 3.37 3.60
CA SER A 75 14.69 3.21 3.78
C SER A 75 15.20 3.96 5.02
N ASN A 76 14.77 5.22 5.19
CA ASN A 76 15.14 6.06 6.33
C ASN A 76 14.61 5.48 7.65
N HIS A 77 13.35 5.04 7.67
CA HIS A 77 12.77 4.35 8.83
C HIS A 77 13.56 3.09 9.21
N LYS A 78 13.90 2.25 8.22
CA LYS A 78 14.66 1.01 8.41
C LYS A 78 16.02 1.27 9.08
N TRP A 79 16.81 2.23 8.56
CA TRP A 79 18.15 2.49 9.09
C TRP A 79 18.11 3.10 10.49
N LEU A 80 17.14 3.97 10.77
CA LEU A 80 16.94 4.50 12.11
C LEU A 80 16.52 3.40 13.11
N ALA A 81 15.64 2.48 12.73
CA ALA A 81 15.26 1.35 13.57
C ALA A 81 16.44 0.41 13.88
N ILE A 82 17.32 0.15 12.91
CA ILE A 82 18.56 -0.62 13.11
C ILE A 82 19.48 0.10 14.09
N GLY A 83 19.74 1.39 13.88
CA GLY A 83 20.60 2.18 14.77
C GLY A 83 20.05 2.26 16.21
N LEU A 84 18.74 2.44 16.38
CA LEU A 84 18.08 2.42 17.68
C LEU A 84 18.27 1.07 18.40
N THR A 85 18.19 -0.04 17.66
CA THR A 85 18.41 -1.40 18.20
C THR A 85 19.84 -1.58 18.71
N VAL A 86 20.85 -1.06 17.99
CA VAL A 86 22.25 -1.07 18.43
C VAL A 86 22.43 -0.25 19.71
N ILE A 87 21.77 0.92 19.81
CA ILE A 87 21.80 1.74 21.03
C ILE A 87 21.17 0.98 22.21
N CYS A 88 20.06 0.27 22.00
CA CYS A 88 19.41 -0.52 23.07
C CYS A 88 20.34 -1.60 23.65
N TRP A 89 21.03 -2.36 22.79
CA TRP A 89 22.03 -3.35 23.24
C TRP A 89 23.19 -2.68 23.98
N THR A 90 23.64 -1.53 23.50
CA THR A 90 24.73 -0.77 24.11
C THR A 90 24.33 -0.22 25.49
N LEU A 91 23.11 0.30 25.63
CA LEU A 91 22.53 0.74 26.89
C LEU A 91 22.48 -0.40 27.92
N PHE A 92 22.02 -1.59 27.51
CA PHE A 92 22.01 -2.76 28.40
C PHE A 92 23.42 -3.13 28.89
N VAL A 93 24.40 -3.19 27.99
CA VAL A 93 25.79 -3.54 28.35
C VAL A 93 26.42 -2.49 29.26
N ILE A 94 26.27 -1.21 28.92
CA ILE A 94 26.82 -0.10 29.72
C ILE A 94 26.14 -0.04 31.09
N HIS A 95 24.82 -0.27 31.16
CA HIS A 95 24.09 -0.29 32.43
C HIS A 95 24.66 -1.32 33.41
N LYS A 96 24.93 -2.53 32.92
CA LYS A 96 25.56 -3.59 33.72
C LYS A 96 27.00 -3.26 34.13
N ALA A 97 27.72 -2.51 33.30
CA ALA A 97 29.12 -2.16 33.52
C ALA A 97 29.30 -0.95 34.46
N TYR A 98 28.44 0.07 34.40
CA TYR A 98 28.63 1.30 35.18
C TYR A 98 28.43 1.09 36.68
N GLY A 99 27.66 0.06 37.08
CA GLY A 99 27.59 -0.37 38.49
C GLY A 99 28.95 -0.76 39.08
N LYS A 100 29.94 -1.09 38.23
CA LYS A 100 31.33 -1.38 38.61
C LYS A 100 32.33 -0.27 38.27
N ASN A 101 31.96 0.65 37.38
CA ASN A 101 32.82 1.73 36.90
C ASN A 101 32.03 3.04 36.73
N ALA A 102 32.14 3.93 37.70
CA ALA A 102 31.42 5.21 37.73
C ALA A 102 31.70 6.13 36.51
N LYS A 103 32.81 5.95 35.79
CA LYS A 103 33.13 6.75 34.59
C LYS A 103 32.16 6.50 33.43
N LEU A 104 31.44 5.37 33.43
CA LEU A 104 30.48 5.00 32.38
C LEU A 104 29.08 5.62 32.58
N LYS A 105 28.84 6.29 33.71
CA LYS A 105 27.54 6.91 34.05
C LYS A 105 27.17 8.05 33.09
N GLY A 106 28.14 8.89 32.70
CA GLY A 106 27.93 9.96 31.72
C GLY A 106 27.49 9.42 30.34
N PRO A 107 28.30 8.55 29.71
CA PRO A 107 27.95 7.92 28.43
C PRO A 107 26.58 7.21 28.43
N TYR A 108 26.21 6.56 29.53
CA TYR A 108 24.89 5.94 29.69
C TYR A 108 23.74 6.94 29.52
N TYR A 109 23.76 8.06 30.24
CA TYR A 109 22.70 9.08 30.15
C TYR A 109 22.68 9.75 28.78
N THR A 110 23.85 9.99 28.17
CA THR A 110 23.90 10.51 26.79
C THR A 110 23.19 9.57 25.83
N LEU A 111 23.49 8.27 25.89
CA LEU A 111 22.82 7.27 25.05
C LEU A 111 21.33 7.15 25.32
N MET A 112 20.90 7.33 26.56
CA MET A 112 19.47 7.28 26.93
C MET A 112 18.68 8.44 26.33
N ILE A 113 19.26 9.65 26.33
CA ILE A 113 18.65 10.82 25.69
C ILE A 113 18.64 10.64 24.18
N SER A 114 19.77 10.20 23.60
CA SER A 114 19.86 9.93 22.16
C SER A 114 18.85 8.87 21.71
N SER A 115 18.64 7.80 22.48
CA SER A 115 17.65 6.77 22.14
C SER A 115 16.22 7.28 22.23
N ALA A 116 15.91 8.19 23.18
CA ALA A 116 14.58 8.80 23.28
C ALA A 116 14.28 9.69 22.07
N VAL A 117 15.23 10.53 21.65
CA VAL A 117 15.09 11.35 20.43
C VAL A 117 14.94 10.48 19.19
N MET A 118 15.80 9.47 19.05
CA MET A 118 15.78 8.57 17.90
C MET A 118 14.50 7.73 17.84
N LEU A 119 13.95 7.31 18.98
CA LEU A 119 12.65 6.65 19.08
C LEU A 119 11.52 7.56 18.56
N GLY A 120 11.53 8.85 18.92
CA GLY A 120 10.57 9.82 18.42
C GLY A 120 10.61 9.98 16.90
N ILE A 121 11.81 10.15 16.33
CA ILE A 121 12.00 10.28 14.87
C ILE A 121 11.59 8.99 14.15
N THR A 122 12.03 7.83 14.64
CA THR A 122 11.71 6.52 14.06
C THR A 122 10.20 6.26 14.08
N GLY A 123 9.54 6.63 15.19
CA GLY A 123 8.08 6.54 15.35
C GLY A 123 7.32 7.47 14.41
N HIS A 124 7.77 8.71 14.25
CA HIS A 124 7.19 9.66 13.30
C HIS A 124 7.23 9.11 11.87
N LEU A 125 8.41 8.69 11.39
CA LEU A 125 8.55 8.10 10.05
C LEU A 125 7.70 6.83 9.89
N GLY A 126 7.60 6.00 10.94
CA GLY A 126 6.73 4.83 10.94
C GLY A 126 5.25 5.19 10.77
N GLY A 127 4.78 6.24 11.44
CA GLY A 127 3.43 6.77 11.27
C GLY A 127 3.21 7.43 9.91
N SER A 128 4.21 8.12 9.36
CA SER A 128 4.15 8.73 8.03
C SER A 128 4.00 7.69 6.92
N ILE A 129 4.59 6.50 7.08
CA ILE A 129 4.40 5.38 6.13
C ILE A 129 2.94 4.91 6.10
N THR A 130 2.20 4.98 7.22
CA THR A 130 0.82 4.46 7.30
C THR A 130 -0.25 5.52 7.14
N HIS A 131 0.05 6.79 7.46
CA HIS A 131 -0.93 7.88 7.53
C HIS A 131 -0.57 9.10 6.65
N GLY A 132 0.56 9.08 5.95
CA GLY A 132 1.05 10.20 5.15
C GLY A 132 2.00 11.13 5.92
N GLU A 133 2.87 11.84 5.19
CA GLU A 133 4.01 12.59 5.77
C GLU A 133 3.58 13.70 6.76
N ASN A 134 2.41 14.30 6.55
CA ASN A 134 1.94 15.44 7.34
C ASN A 134 1.07 15.07 8.54
N PHE A 135 0.70 13.80 8.75
CA PHE A 135 -0.32 13.39 9.73
C PHE A 135 -0.14 13.94 11.17
N LEU A 136 1.10 14.09 11.67
CA LEU A 136 1.36 14.59 13.04
C LEU A 136 1.46 16.11 13.15
N PHE A 137 1.71 16.80 12.04
CA PHE A 137 1.94 18.24 11.98
C PHE A 137 0.89 18.99 11.17
N GLU A 138 -0.06 18.26 10.58
CA GLU A 138 -1.25 18.79 9.98
C GLU A 138 -2.03 19.49 11.09
N SER A 139 -1.80 20.80 11.19
CA SER A 139 -2.63 21.65 11.98
C SER A 139 -4.02 21.58 11.34
N ASN A 140 -5.00 21.08 12.08
CA ASN A 140 -6.39 21.49 11.93
C ASN A 140 -6.51 23.00 12.26
N GLU A 141 -5.70 23.85 11.64
CA GLU A 141 -6.15 25.20 11.36
C GLU A 141 -7.36 24.97 10.47
N LEU A 142 -8.54 25.19 11.06
CA LEU A 142 -9.80 25.22 10.35
C LEU A 142 -9.56 26.10 9.12
N ALA A 143 -9.38 25.46 7.95
CA ALA A 143 -9.26 26.17 6.69
C ALA A 143 -10.41 27.18 6.69
N VAL A 144 -10.06 28.46 6.64
CA VAL A 144 -11.05 29.52 6.51
C VAL A 144 -11.73 29.22 5.20
N ILE A 145 -12.95 28.70 5.29
CA ILE A 145 -13.75 28.33 4.14
C ILE A 145 -13.93 29.61 3.31
N PRO A 146 -13.36 29.67 2.12
CA PRO A 146 -13.40 30.88 1.35
C PRO A 146 -14.82 31.07 0.80
N ASP A 147 -15.30 32.31 0.85
CA ASP A 147 -16.38 32.74 -0.03
C ASP A 147 -15.96 32.52 -1.49
N ILE A 148 -16.91 32.38 -2.41
CA ILE A 148 -16.64 32.14 -3.85
C ILE A 148 -15.66 33.15 -4.43
N GLU A 149 -15.66 34.37 -3.91
CA GLU A 149 -14.76 35.43 -4.37
C GLU A 149 -13.30 35.24 -3.95
N ASN A 150 -13.04 34.47 -2.89
CA ASN A 150 -11.71 34.20 -2.35
C ASN A 150 -11.30 32.73 -2.49
N ALA A 151 -12.10 31.91 -3.16
CA ALA A 151 -11.83 30.49 -3.34
C ALA A 151 -10.78 30.28 -4.42
N VAL A 152 -9.82 29.41 -4.16
CA VAL A 152 -8.87 28.92 -5.16
C VAL A 152 -9.55 27.81 -5.94
N LEU A 153 -9.64 27.95 -7.27
CA LEU A 153 -10.43 27.05 -8.11
C LEU A 153 -10.01 25.59 -7.89
N TYR A 154 -8.71 25.29 -7.96
CA TYR A 154 -8.25 23.92 -7.74
C TYR A 154 -8.48 23.47 -6.30
N ALA A 155 -7.87 24.13 -5.32
CA ALA A 155 -7.83 23.63 -3.95
C ALA A 155 -9.23 23.51 -3.31
N ASP A 156 -10.11 24.47 -3.55
CA ASP A 156 -11.41 24.55 -2.87
C ASP A 156 -12.56 23.90 -3.63
N VAL A 157 -12.45 23.78 -4.96
CA VAL A 157 -13.54 23.27 -5.82
C VAL A 157 -13.17 21.94 -6.49
N ILE A 158 -11.99 21.85 -7.12
CA ILE A 158 -11.60 20.68 -7.93
C ILE A 158 -10.99 19.55 -7.12
N HIS A 159 -10.04 19.87 -6.23
CA HIS A 159 -9.32 18.88 -5.45
C HIS A 159 -10.25 17.93 -4.66
N PRO A 160 -11.33 18.40 -4.00
CA PRO A 160 -12.28 17.51 -3.34
C PRO A 160 -12.97 16.51 -4.29
N ILE A 161 -13.16 16.89 -5.57
CA ILE A 161 -13.70 15.99 -6.60
C ILE A 161 -12.65 14.93 -6.94
N ILE A 162 -11.41 15.34 -7.20
CA ILE A 162 -10.29 14.44 -7.53
C ILE A 162 -10.02 13.45 -6.38
N GLU A 163 -9.98 13.94 -5.15
CA GLU A 163 -9.78 13.13 -3.95
C GLU A 163 -10.84 12.03 -3.83
N LYS A 164 -12.11 12.39 -4.01
CA LYS A 164 -13.24 11.49 -3.83
C LYS A 164 -13.42 10.49 -4.96
N LYS A 165 -13.14 10.89 -6.20
CA LYS A 165 -13.47 10.10 -7.41
C LYS A 165 -12.26 9.35 -7.98
N CYS A 166 -11.05 9.84 -7.73
CA CYS A 166 -9.87 9.39 -8.46
C CYS A 166 -8.75 8.86 -7.54
N ILE A 167 -8.43 9.56 -6.45
CA ILE A 167 -7.26 9.23 -5.60
C ILE A 167 -7.36 7.83 -4.97
N SER A 168 -8.56 7.28 -4.75
CA SER A 168 -8.74 5.92 -4.21
C SER A 168 -8.06 4.82 -5.04
N CYS A 169 -7.82 5.06 -6.34
CA CYS A 169 -7.14 4.15 -7.25
C CYS A 169 -5.84 4.70 -7.85
N HIS A 170 -5.52 5.97 -7.60
CA HIS A 170 -4.38 6.71 -8.15
C HIS A 170 -3.60 7.43 -7.04
N ASN A 171 -2.95 6.64 -6.19
CA ASN A 171 -2.17 7.12 -5.03
C ASN A 171 -0.88 6.30 -4.87
N PRO A 172 0.08 6.72 -4.01
CA PRO A 172 1.37 6.04 -3.86
C PRO A 172 1.29 4.55 -3.52
N THR A 173 0.19 4.11 -2.90
CA THR A 173 -0.01 2.70 -2.50
C THR A 173 -0.78 1.89 -3.53
N LYS A 174 -1.64 2.53 -4.32
CA LYS A 174 -2.48 1.93 -5.36
C LYS A 174 -2.35 2.79 -6.61
N LEU A 175 -1.43 2.38 -7.49
CA LEU A 175 -1.00 3.10 -8.70
C LEU A 175 -1.61 2.46 -9.95
N LYS A 176 -2.94 2.52 -10.14
CA LYS A 176 -3.53 2.02 -11.39
C LYS A 176 -3.06 2.87 -12.57
N GLY A 177 -2.60 2.21 -13.64
CA GLY A 177 -1.99 2.86 -14.79
C GLY A 177 -0.74 3.69 -14.46
N GLU A 178 -0.05 3.33 -13.38
CA GLU A 178 1.12 4.06 -12.81
C GLU A 178 0.87 5.53 -12.47
N TYR A 179 -0.40 5.94 -12.43
CA TYR A 179 -0.77 7.34 -12.29
C TYR A 179 -1.02 7.67 -10.82
N ASN A 180 -0.28 8.64 -10.30
CA ASN A 180 -0.41 9.18 -8.95
C ASN A 180 -0.99 10.60 -8.98
N MET A 181 -2.04 10.86 -8.22
CA MET A 181 -2.72 12.16 -8.18
C MET A 181 -2.56 12.91 -6.86
N THR A 182 -1.68 12.46 -5.95
CA THR A 182 -1.56 13.06 -4.61
C THR A 182 -0.85 14.40 -4.57
N THR A 183 -0.18 14.81 -5.67
CA THR A 183 0.44 16.13 -5.78
C THR A 183 0.08 16.77 -7.13
N PRO A 184 0.04 18.11 -7.21
CA PRO A 184 -0.18 18.86 -8.45
C PRO A 184 0.67 18.40 -9.63
N GLU A 185 1.96 18.20 -9.40
CA GLU A 185 2.94 17.84 -10.44
C GLU A 185 2.67 16.44 -10.99
N LEU A 186 2.32 15.49 -10.11
CA LEU A 186 2.04 14.11 -10.51
C LEU A 186 0.68 14.02 -11.22
N LEU A 187 -0.30 14.82 -10.79
CA LEU A 187 -1.60 14.94 -11.45
C LEU A 187 -1.47 15.44 -12.89
N ILE A 188 -0.56 16.37 -13.19
CA ILE A 188 -0.31 16.80 -14.58
C ILE A 188 0.48 15.72 -15.34
N ALA A 189 1.58 15.24 -14.75
CA ALA A 189 2.54 14.35 -15.41
C ALA A 189 1.94 13.02 -15.89
N GLY A 190 0.84 12.56 -15.31
CA GLY A 190 0.17 11.33 -15.73
C GLY A 190 0.90 10.07 -15.27
N GLY A 191 0.72 8.97 -16.00
CA GLY A 191 1.24 7.64 -15.64
C GLY A 191 1.81 6.92 -16.86
N GLU A 192 1.51 5.62 -16.99
CA GLU A 192 2.02 4.75 -18.07
C GLU A 192 1.71 5.26 -19.49
N ASN A 193 0.65 6.09 -19.62
CA ASN A 193 0.17 6.64 -20.87
C ASN A 193 0.70 8.07 -21.16
N GLY A 194 1.69 8.54 -20.40
CA GLY A 194 2.25 9.88 -20.51
C GLY A 194 1.39 10.95 -19.84
N GLU A 195 1.63 12.20 -20.22
CA GLU A 195 1.02 13.40 -19.62
C GLU A 195 -0.51 13.34 -19.65
N ALA A 196 -1.12 13.48 -18.47
CA ALA A 196 -2.58 13.36 -18.33
C ALA A 196 -3.28 14.68 -18.68
N ILE A 197 -2.70 15.81 -18.30
CA ILE A 197 -3.28 17.14 -18.50
C ILE A 197 -2.31 17.95 -19.37
N LEU A 198 -2.76 18.31 -20.57
CA LEU A 198 -1.97 19.14 -21.49
C LEU A 198 -2.30 20.61 -21.23
N VAL A 199 -1.45 21.30 -20.46
CA VAL A 199 -1.69 22.70 -20.07
C VAL A 199 -1.78 23.63 -21.29
N ASP A 200 -0.97 23.39 -22.32
CA ASP A 200 -0.95 24.19 -23.55
C ASP A 200 -2.04 23.78 -24.57
N ALA A 201 -2.68 22.62 -24.37
CA ALA A 201 -3.78 22.14 -25.21
C ALA A 201 -4.89 21.49 -24.36
N PRO A 202 -5.58 22.27 -23.50
CA PRO A 202 -6.50 21.72 -22.50
C PRO A 202 -7.56 20.76 -23.04
N SER A 203 -8.17 21.08 -24.18
CA SER A 203 -9.21 20.28 -24.83
C SER A 203 -8.72 18.94 -25.37
N GLU A 204 -7.41 18.78 -25.56
CA GLU A 204 -6.78 17.54 -26.03
C GLU A 204 -6.26 16.68 -24.86
N SER A 205 -6.40 17.15 -23.62
CA SER A 205 -5.93 16.45 -22.42
C SER A 205 -6.47 15.02 -22.36
N PRO A 206 -5.59 13.99 -22.32
CA PRO A 206 -6.01 12.60 -22.16
C PRO A 206 -6.86 12.35 -20.91
N PHE A 207 -6.69 13.16 -19.87
CA PHE A 207 -7.52 13.16 -18.67
C PHE A 207 -8.99 13.42 -19.00
N LEU A 208 -9.31 14.54 -19.67
CA LEU A 208 -10.68 14.86 -20.07
C LEU A 208 -11.25 13.84 -21.04
N ARG A 209 -10.45 13.36 -22.00
CA ARG A 209 -10.88 12.32 -22.96
C ARG A 209 -11.45 11.10 -22.24
N ARG A 210 -10.75 10.59 -21.22
CA ARG A 210 -11.16 9.39 -20.46
C ARG A 210 -12.42 9.60 -19.64
N LEU A 211 -12.66 10.81 -19.13
CA LEU A 211 -13.90 11.15 -18.41
C LEU A 211 -15.13 11.13 -19.34
N HIS A 212 -14.95 11.41 -20.63
CA HIS A 212 -16.03 11.46 -21.64
C HIS A 212 -16.27 10.15 -22.38
N LEU A 213 -15.42 9.14 -22.18
CA LEU A 213 -15.62 7.85 -22.84
C LEU A 213 -16.97 7.23 -22.42
N PRO A 214 -17.60 6.41 -23.28
CA PRO A 214 -18.77 5.65 -22.89
C PRO A 214 -18.49 4.77 -21.65
N MET A 215 -19.48 4.61 -20.77
CA MET A 215 -19.33 3.84 -19.52
C MET A 215 -18.87 2.39 -19.71
N ASN A 216 -19.09 1.82 -20.89
CA ASN A 216 -18.72 0.46 -21.25
C ASN A 216 -17.34 0.36 -21.93
N ASP A 217 -16.62 1.48 -22.03
CA ASP A 217 -15.26 1.53 -22.54
C ASP A 217 -14.27 1.21 -21.41
N ASP A 218 -13.30 0.34 -21.69
CA ASP A 218 -12.32 -0.10 -20.68
C ASP A 218 -11.37 1.04 -20.25
N GLU A 219 -11.22 2.10 -21.07
CA GLU A 219 -10.45 3.31 -20.71
C GLU A 219 -11.29 4.37 -19.97
N HIS A 220 -12.61 4.16 -19.81
CA HIS A 220 -13.47 5.10 -19.09
C HIS A 220 -13.04 5.21 -17.62
N MET A 221 -12.87 6.45 -17.16
CA MET A 221 -12.48 6.74 -15.79
C MET A 221 -13.49 7.71 -15.15
N PRO A 222 -13.94 7.44 -13.91
CA PRO A 222 -13.72 6.22 -13.11
C PRO A 222 -14.36 4.96 -13.74
N PRO A 223 -13.90 3.73 -13.43
CA PRO A 223 -14.55 2.50 -13.92
C PRO A 223 -16.00 2.36 -13.43
N ASP A 224 -16.83 1.53 -14.10
CA ASP A 224 -18.28 1.39 -13.83
C ASP A 224 -18.63 1.11 -12.35
N ALA A 225 -17.81 0.32 -11.68
CA ALA A 225 -17.96 -0.08 -10.27
C ALA A 225 -17.50 1.02 -9.29
N LYS A 226 -17.02 2.16 -9.79
CA LYS A 226 -16.54 3.29 -9.01
C LYS A 226 -17.50 4.49 -9.06
N PRO A 227 -17.48 5.35 -8.02
CA PRO A 227 -18.32 6.54 -8.01
C PRO A 227 -18.02 7.47 -9.20
N GLN A 228 -18.99 7.63 -10.09
CA GLN A 228 -18.89 8.46 -11.28
C GLN A 228 -18.95 9.96 -10.96
N LEU A 229 -18.37 10.78 -11.84
CA LEU A 229 -18.57 12.22 -11.81
C LEU A 229 -20.03 12.54 -12.19
N THR A 230 -20.61 13.53 -11.52
CA THR A 230 -21.85 14.16 -11.96
C THR A 230 -21.59 15.15 -13.09
N ASP A 231 -22.61 15.50 -13.87
CA ASP A 231 -22.50 16.49 -14.95
C ASP A 231 -21.92 17.84 -14.46
N ASP A 232 -22.29 18.26 -13.24
CA ASP A 232 -21.75 19.49 -12.62
C ASP A 232 -20.28 19.31 -12.22
N GLU A 233 -19.89 18.15 -11.68
CA GLU A 233 -18.48 17.85 -11.34
C GLU A 233 -17.59 17.81 -12.59
N LEU A 234 -18.08 17.18 -13.67
CA LEU A 234 -17.36 17.11 -14.95
C LEU A 234 -17.13 18.50 -15.54
N LYS A 235 -18.17 19.34 -15.56
CA LYS A 235 -18.07 20.75 -16.01
C LYS A 235 -17.06 21.56 -15.23
N LEU A 236 -16.97 21.37 -13.90
CA LEU A 236 -15.98 22.08 -13.08
C LEU A 236 -14.55 21.62 -13.40
N VAL A 237 -14.33 20.33 -13.60
CA VAL A 237 -13.03 19.78 -14.02
C VAL A 237 -12.62 20.29 -15.41
N GLU A 238 -13.57 20.32 -16.36
CA GLU A 238 -13.37 20.92 -17.69
C GLU A 238 -13.02 22.40 -17.62
N TRP A 239 -13.72 23.16 -16.77
CA TRP A 239 -13.46 24.58 -16.56
C TRP A 239 -12.06 24.84 -16.02
N TRP A 240 -11.64 24.07 -15.03
CA TRP A 240 -10.28 24.15 -14.49
C TRP A 240 -9.22 23.83 -15.52
N ILE A 241 -9.39 22.73 -16.29
CA ILE A 241 -8.42 22.35 -17.32
C ILE A 241 -8.40 23.39 -18.45
N SER A 242 -9.56 23.82 -18.95
CA SER A 242 -9.67 24.80 -20.04
C SER A 242 -9.12 26.18 -19.72
N THR A 243 -9.03 26.55 -18.43
CA THR A 243 -8.41 27.81 -17.96
C THR A 243 -6.92 27.67 -17.64
N GLY A 244 -6.29 26.56 -18.05
CA GLY A 244 -4.85 26.33 -17.93
C GLY A 244 -4.44 25.47 -16.74
N ALA A 245 -5.37 24.75 -16.11
CA ALA A 245 -5.13 23.81 -15.02
C ALA A 245 -4.29 24.39 -13.86
N SER A 246 -4.47 25.68 -13.55
CA SER A 246 -3.72 26.36 -12.50
C SER A 246 -4.12 25.89 -11.11
N PHE A 247 -3.13 25.67 -10.24
CA PHE A 247 -3.34 25.24 -8.86
C PHE A 247 -3.58 26.40 -7.88
N ASP A 248 -3.19 27.61 -8.26
CA ASP A 248 -3.20 28.79 -7.40
C ASP A 248 -4.18 29.88 -7.86
N GLN A 249 -4.89 29.66 -8.97
CA GLN A 249 -5.81 30.66 -9.54
C GLN A 249 -7.08 30.79 -8.71
N TYR A 250 -7.46 32.03 -8.40
CA TYR A 250 -8.73 32.32 -7.75
C TYR A 250 -9.89 32.18 -8.73
N VAL A 251 -11.03 31.71 -8.22
CA VAL A 251 -12.25 31.52 -9.01
C VAL A 251 -12.66 32.80 -9.74
N VAL A 252 -12.52 33.98 -9.12
CA VAL A 252 -12.87 35.29 -9.74
C VAL A 252 -11.93 35.73 -10.87
N GLU A 253 -10.74 35.14 -10.95
CA GLU A 253 -9.73 35.46 -11.96
C GLU A 253 -9.82 34.56 -13.20
N THR A 254 -10.74 33.59 -13.18
CA THR A 254 -10.90 32.60 -14.25
C THR A 254 -11.79 33.14 -15.38
N GLU A 255 -11.47 32.72 -16.61
CA GLU A 255 -12.36 33.00 -17.73
C GLU A 255 -13.71 32.28 -17.53
N ASN A 256 -14.80 32.89 -18.00
CA ASN A 256 -16.17 32.38 -17.85
C ASN A 256 -16.67 32.23 -16.39
N TYR A 257 -16.11 32.99 -15.44
CA TYR A 257 -16.55 33.00 -14.04
C TYR A 257 -18.07 33.07 -13.85
N ASP A 258 -18.77 33.99 -14.52
CA ASP A 258 -20.22 34.17 -14.35
C ASP A 258 -21.03 32.92 -14.76
N GLU A 259 -20.52 32.11 -15.69
CA GLU A 259 -21.16 30.87 -16.14
C GLU A 259 -21.01 29.74 -15.12
N TYR A 260 -19.80 29.58 -14.57
CA TYR A 260 -19.48 28.47 -13.67
C TYR A 260 -19.71 28.78 -12.19
N LYS A 261 -19.79 30.06 -11.80
CA LYS A 261 -20.06 30.50 -10.42
C LYS A 261 -21.24 29.77 -9.77
N PRO A 262 -22.43 29.68 -10.37
CA PRO A 262 -23.57 29.01 -9.73
C PRO A 262 -23.36 27.50 -9.55
N ILE A 263 -22.48 26.89 -10.33
CA ILE A 263 -22.09 25.48 -10.19
C ILE A 263 -21.08 25.39 -9.05
N ALA A 264 -19.99 26.15 -9.12
CA ALA A 264 -18.90 26.18 -8.13
C ALA A 264 -19.40 26.50 -6.71
N GLU A 265 -20.35 27.41 -6.54
CA GLU A 265 -20.96 27.74 -5.24
C GLU A 265 -21.62 26.53 -4.55
N LYS A 266 -22.21 25.59 -5.31
CA LYS A 266 -22.75 24.33 -4.74
C LYS A 266 -21.64 23.44 -4.17
N PHE A 267 -20.44 23.62 -4.71
CA PHE A 267 -19.22 22.96 -4.33
C PHE A 267 -18.28 23.92 -3.59
N LEU A 268 -18.78 24.92 -2.87
CA LEU A 268 -18.05 25.61 -1.80
C LEU A 268 -18.65 25.31 -0.43
N ALA A 269 -17.83 25.36 0.61
CA ALA A 269 -18.33 25.04 1.94
C ALA A 269 -19.11 26.27 2.41
N PRO A 270 -20.26 26.10 3.07
CA PRO A 270 -20.78 27.20 3.85
C PRO A 270 -19.76 27.52 4.95
N PRO A 271 -19.38 28.79 5.14
CA PRO A 271 -18.35 29.19 6.10
C PRO A 271 -18.65 28.58 7.47
N ASP A 272 -17.63 28.01 8.10
CA ASP A 272 -17.77 27.48 9.44
C ASP A 272 -17.90 28.65 10.40
N VAL A 273 -19.05 28.73 11.07
CA VAL A 273 -19.32 29.79 12.04
C VAL A 273 -18.99 29.22 13.40
N ASP A 274 -17.84 29.59 13.97
CA ASP A 274 -17.53 29.29 15.36
C ASP A 274 -18.43 30.12 16.29
N ILE A 275 -19.65 29.62 16.49
CA ILE A 275 -20.64 30.19 17.40
C ILE A 275 -20.22 30.05 18.86
N PHE A 276 -19.40 29.05 19.21
CA PHE A 276 -19.02 28.76 20.59
C PHE A 276 -17.95 29.70 21.12
N SER A 277 -17.23 30.41 20.25
CA SER A 277 -16.42 31.56 20.62
C SER A 277 -17.24 32.72 21.23
N LYS A 278 -18.52 32.85 20.85
CA LYS A 278 -19.42 33.95 21.26
C LYS A 278 -20.38 33.57 22.38
N ILE A 279 -20.46 32.30 22.75
CA ILE A 279 -21.35 31.80 23.79
C ILE A 279 -20.60 31.77 25.13
N GLU A 280 -21.27 32.18 26.20
CA GLU A 280 -20.72 32.15 27.55
C GLU A 280 -20.41 30.72 28.00
N LYS A 281 -19.28 30.51 28.68
CA LYS A 281 -18.90 29.19 29.19
C LYS A 281 -19.89 28.70 30.25
N PRO A 282 -20.22 27.40 30.28
CA PRO A 282 -21.05 26.85 31.35
C PRO A 282 -20.42 27.10 32.72
N ASP A 283 -21.26 27.46 33.69
CA ASP A 283 -20.84 27.52 35.09
C ASP A 283 -20.31 26.15 35.55
N SER A 284 -19.10 26.15 36.12
CA SER A 284 -18.41 24.93 36.55
C SER A 284 -19.22 24.17 37.60
N SER A 285 -19.94 24.87 38.49
CA SER A 285 -20.77 24.21 39.51
C SER A 285 -21.93 23.42 38.89
N THR A 286 -22.49 23.93 37.79
CA THR A 286 -23.54 23.27 37.01
C THR A 286 -23.04 22.00 36.35
N ILE A 287 -21.84 22.04 35.73
CA ILE A 287 -21.21 20.86 35.11
C ILE A 287 -20.90 19.79 36.17
N VAL A 288 -20.25 20.17 37.28
CA VAL A 288 -19.91 19.25 38.38
C VAL A 288 -21.18 18.58 38.93
N ARG A 289 -22.26 19.33 39.12
CA ARG A 289 -23.54 18.78 39.59
C ARG A 289 -24.14 17.76 38.62
N LEU A 290 -24.10 18.02 37.32
CA LEU A 290 -24.61 17.09 36.31
C LEU A 290 -23.78 15.80 36.27
N VAL A 291 -22.46 15.91 36.29
CA VAL A 291 -21.55 14.76 36.33
C VAL A 291 -21.74 13.93 37.61
N SER A 292 -21.89 14.60 38.76
CA SER A 292 -22.17 13.94 40.05
C SER A 292 -23.51 13.20 40.07
N ASN A 293 -24.48 13.65 39.26
CA ASN A 293 -25.76 12.98 39.06
C ASN A 293 -25.72 11.89 37.97
N GLY A 294 -24.53 11.50 37.49
CA GLY A 294 -24.33 10.41 36.55
C GLY A 294 -24.42 10.78 35.07
N TYR A 295 -24.51 12.06 34.72
CA TYR A 295 -24.53 12.52 33.33
C TYR A 295 -23.10 12.60 32.77
N LYS A 296 -22.82 11.97 31.63
CA LYS A 296 -21.50 11.99 30.99
C LYS A 296 -21.38 13.24 30.09
N LEU A 297 -20.58 14.20 30.54
CA LEU A 297 -20.38 15.51 29.91
C LEU A 297 -18.90 15.83 29.81
N TYR A 298 -18.46 16.37 28.68
CA TYR A 298 -17.06 16.71 28.44
C TYR A 298 -16.94 18.02 27.66
N PRO A 299 -15.98 18.92 27.98
CA PRO A 299 -15.67 20.03 27.09
C PRO A 299 -15.08 19.48 25.78
N VAL A 300 -15.50 20.03 24.63
CA VAL A 300 -14.96 19.58 23.33
C VAL A 300 -13.60 20.21 23.04
N SER A 301 -13.37 21.45 23.51
CA SER A 301 -12.08 22.15 23.39
C SER A 301 -11.81 22.97 24.65
N SER A 302 -10.53 23.10 25.03
CA SER A 302 -10.08 23.89 26.18
C SER A 302 -10.33 25.40 26.02
N GLY A 303 -10.49 25.87 24.77
CA GLY A 303 -10.64 27.29 24.43
C GLY A 303 -12.08 27.80 24.42
N ASN A 304 -13.01 27.03 23.87
CA ASN A 304 -14.39 27.48 23.59
C ASN A 304 -15.41 27.02 24.66
N SER A 305 -16.68 27.40 24.48
CA SER A 305 -17.77 27.13 25.43
C SER A 305 -18.55 25.85 25.13
N SER A 306 -18.04 24.98 24.26
CA SER A 306 -18.78 23.84 23.72
C SER A 306 -18.69 22.58 24.59
N VAL A 307 -19.79 21.83 24.63
CA VAL A 307 -19.99 20.66 25.50
C VAL A 307 -20.48 19.46 24.69
N TYR A 308 -19.82 18.33 24.89
CA TYR A 308 -20.28 17.01 24.46
C TYR A 308 -21.10 16.34 25.55
N VAL A 309 -22.26 15.81 25.16
CA VAL A 309 -23.20 15.07 26.02
C VAL A 309 -23.31 13.64 25.52
N ASN A 310 -23.07 12.66 26.40
CA ASN A 310 -23.17 11.25 26.09
C ASN A 310 -24.30 10.56 26.87
N PHE A 311 -25.33 10.13 26.14
CA PHE A 311 -26.45 9.30 26.56
C PHE A 311 -26.47 7.92 25.89
N SER A 312 -25.35 7.49 25.32
CA SER A 312 -25.24 6.16 24.72
C SER A 312 -25.63 5.05 25.71
N ASN A 313 -26.28 4.00 25.20
CA ASN A 313 -26.71 2.81 25.94
C ASN A 313 -27.67 3.07 27.11
N ARG A 314 -28.27 4.27 27.20
CA ARG A 314 -29.26 4.58 28.25
C ARG A 314 -30.62 4.00 27.89
N SER A 315 -31.02 2.96 28.62
CA SER A 315 -32.29 2.26 28.41
C SER A 315 -33.51 2.92 29.09
N ASP A 316 -33.29 3.92 29.95
CA ASP A 316 -34.33 4.61 30.72
C ASP A 316 -34.47 6.10 30.38
N LEU A 317 -34.07 6.50 29.17
CA LEU A 317 -34.03 7.89 28.72
C LEU A 317 -35.43 8.53 28.76
N LYS A 318 -35.55 9.65 29.48
CA LYS A 318 -36.82 10.37 29.68
C LYS A 318 -36.65 11.87 29.45
N LYS A 319 -37.76 12.58 29.29
CA LYS A 319 -37.78 14.06 29.18
C LYS A 319 -37.01 14.76 30.32
N ARG A 320 -37.06 14.21 31.55
CA ARG A 320 -36.34 14.74 32.71
C ARG A 320 -34.83 14.87 32.48
N ASP A 321 -34.25 13.98 31.67
CA ASP A 321 -32.81 13.95 31.42
C ASP A 321 -32.38 15.14 30.54
N PHE A 322 -33.19 15.45 29.53
CA PHE A 322 -33.01 16.66 28.72
C PHE A 322 -33.31 17.93 29.52
N ASP A 323 -34.27 17.89 30.44
CA ASP A 323 -34.58 19.03 31.31
C ASP A 323 -33.42 19.40 32.25
N GLN A 324 -32.60 18.43 32.68
CA GLN A 324 -31.38 18.72 33.46
C GLN A 324 -30.37 19.57 32.68
N LEU A 325 -30.33 19.43 31.35
CA LEU A 325 -29.41 20.15 30.47
C LEU A 325 -29.88 21.56 30.11
N ARG A 326 -31.05 22.01 30.61
CA ARG A 326 -31.64 23.31 30.23
C ARG A 326 -30.70 24.50 30.40
N LYS A 327 -29.86 24.49 31.46
CA LYS A 327 -28.92 25.58 31.76
C LYS A 327 -27.72 25.64 30.82
N ILE A 328 -27.40 24.54 30.15
CA ILE A 328 -26.22 24.43 29.27
C ILE A 328 -26.62 24.13 27.82
N ARG A 329 -27.91 24.24 27.48
CA ARG A 329 -28.45 23.82 26.18
C ARG A 329 -27.79 24.53 25.00
N ASP A 330 -27.38 25.79 25.20
CA ASP A 330 -26.76 26.62 24.17
C ASP A 330 -25.28 26.29 24.01
N ASN A 331 -24.69 25.56 24.97
CA ASN A 331 -23.32 25.06 24.94
C ASN A 331 -23.21 23.65 24.35
N VAL A 332 -24.31 22.90 24.21
CA VAL A 332 -24.26 21.53 23.70
C VAL A 332 -23.99 21.54 22.20
N SER A 333 -22.76 21.19 21.81
CA SER A 333 -22.33 21.07 20.40
C SER A 333 -22.46 19.64 19.89
N GLN A 334 -22.32 18.65 20.77
CA GLN A 334 -22.33 17.25 20.38
C GLN A 334 -23.23 16.43 21.31
N LEU A 335 -24.11 15.61 20.75
CA LEU A 335 -25.04 14.77 21.49
C LEU A 335 -25.01 13.34 20.96
N ASN A 336 -24.57 12.41 21.81
CA ASN A 336 -24.57 10.99 21.50
C ASN A 336 -25.71 10.25 22.21
N LEU A 337 -26.57 9.63 21.43
CA LEU A 337 -27.75 8.86 21.84
C LEU A 337 -27.71 7.42 21.29
N ASP A 338 -26.53 6.93 20.90
CA ASP A 338 -26.31 5.59 20.35
C ASP A 338 -26.92 4.51 21.25
N SER A 339 -27.68 3.57 20.66
CA SER A 339 -28.21 2.40 21.38
C SER A 339 -29.03 2.78 22.63
N SER A 340 -29.58 4.00 22.67
CA SER A 340 -30.43 4.48 23.76
C SER A 340 -31.90 4.17 23.51
N SER A 341 -32.75 4.31 24.53
CA SER A 341 -34.20 4.16 24.43
C SER A 341 -34.91 5.38 23.82
N LEU A 342 -34.24 6.09 22.91
CA LEU A 342 -34.78 7.28 22.23
C LEU A 342 -35.94 6.89 21.30
N THR A 343 -37.01 7.70 21.33
CA THR A 343 -38.21 7.55 20.51
C THR A 343 -38.52 8.84 19.77
N ASP A 344 -39.35 8.78 18.72
CA ASP A 344 -39.78 9.95 17.96
C ASP A 344 -40.48 11.01 18.86
N GLN A 345 -41.21 10.58 19.88
CA GLN A 345 -41.79 11.49 20.88
C GLN A 345 -40.73 12.31 21.64
N LEU A 346 -39.61 11.67 21.99
CA LEU A 346 -38.49 12.31 22.69
C LEU A 346 -37.59 13.14 21.76
N MET A 347 -37.66 12.97 20.44
CA MET A 347 -36.89 13.78 19.47
C MET A 347 -37.21 15.28 19.57
N SER A 348 -38.42 15.63 20.00
CA SER A 348 -38.79 17.01 20.33
C SER A 348 -37.84 17.68 21.35
N GLN A 349 -37.22 16.90 22.24
CA GLN A 349 -36.26 17.41 23.22
C GLN A 349 -34.89 17.70 22.60
N VAL A 350 -34.49 16.95 21.56
CA VAL A 350 -33.24 17.17 20.82
C VAL A 350 -33.29 18.52 20.08
N ASN A 351 -34.46 18.91 19.57
CA ASN A 351 -34.67 20.19 18.89
C ASN A 351 -34.39 21.43 19.78
N ARG A 352 -34.18 21.27 21.09
CA ARG A 352 -33.87 22.35 22.03
C ARG A 352 -32.39 22.77 22.00
N PHE A 353 -31.51 21.95 21.43
CA PHE A 353 -30.07 22.22 21.33
C PHE A 353 -29.77 22.91 19.99
N LYS A 354 -30.06 24.20 19.90
CA LYS A 354 -30.04 24.94 18.62
C LYS A 354 -28.65 25.01 17.97
N HIS A 355 -27.60 24.90 18.77
CA HIS A 355 -26.20 24.98 18.38
C HIS A 355 -25.55 23.60 18.15
N LEU A 356 -26.38 22.55 18.07
CA LEU A 356 -25.88 21.19 17.90
C LEU A 356 -25.21 21.02 16.53
N GLU A 357 -23.95 20.62 16.55
CA GLU A 357 -23.12 20.35 15.37
C GLU A 357 -23.05 18.85 15.03
N LYS A 358 -23.06 17.98 16.05
CA LYS A 358 -22.99 16.53 15.86
C LYS A 358 -24.11 15.82 16.63
N LEU A 359 -24.85 14.98 15.93
CA LEU A 359 -25.93 14.17 16.48
C LEU A 359 -25.75 12.70 16.10
N GLU A 360 -25.59 11.85 17.10
CA GLU A 360 -25.39 10.40 16.93
C GLU A 360 -26.64 9.65 17.44
N LEU A 361 -27.37 9.00 16.52
CA LEU A 361 -28.64 8.32 16.78
C LEU A 361 -28.62 6.83 16.38
N GLN A 362 -27.44 6.30 16.07
CA GLN A 362 -27.31 4.95 15.55
C GLN A 362 -27.85 3.89 16.52
N ASN A 363 -28.34 2.78 15.95
CA ASN A 363 -28.93 1.66 16.71
C ASN A 363 -30.12 2.04 17.61
N THR A 364 -30.82 3.13 17.32
CA THR A 364 -32.06 3.51 18.00
C THR A 364 -33.29 3.12 17.17
N THR A 365 -34.49 3.24 17.75
CA THR A 365 -35.75 2.88 17.08
C THR A 365 -36.43 4.04 16.34
N ILE A 366 -35.75 5.18 16.19
CA ILE A 366 -36.32 6.38 15.56
C ILE A 366 -36.72 6.13 14.10
N THR A 367 -37.74 6.85 13.65
CA THR A 367 -38.22 6.83 12.27
C THR A 367 -38.02 8.19 11.60
N SER A 368 -38.42 8.29 10.33
CA SER A 368 -38.43 9.56 9.60
C SER A 368 -39.28 10.65 10.29
N GLU A 369 -40.29 10.29 11.09
CA GLU A 369 -41.08 11.24 11.88
C GLU A 369 -40.19 12.01 12.87
N GLY A 370 -39.31 11.30 13.58
CA GLY A 370 -38.35 11.89 14.51
C GLY A 370 -37.42 12.89 13.82
N ILE A 371 -36.90 12.55 12.64
CA ILE A 371 -36.02 13.43 11.86
C ILE A 371 -36.76 14.67 11.35
N ASN A 372 -37.98 14.48 10.82
CA ASN A 372 -38.82 15.54 10.30
C ASN A 372 -39.22 16.57 11.38
N SER A 373 -39.17 16.19 12.66
CA SER A 373 -39.43 17.10 13.79
C SER A 373 -38.30 18.12 14.08
N LEU A 374 -37.08 17.91 13.56
CA LEU A 374 -35.87 18.69 13.91
C LEU A 374 -35.75 20.03 13.17
N LYS A 375 -36.58 21.02 13.51
CA LYS A 375 -36.66 22.30 12.77
C LYS A 375 -35.54 23.30 13.06
N GLU A 376 -34.92 23.24 14.23
CA GLU A 376 -34.07 24.33 14.75
C GLU A 376 -32.55 24.07 14.59
N LEU A 377 -32.14 22.88 14.13
CA LEU A 377 -30.74 22.46 14.10
C LEU A 377 -29.98 23.02 12.86
N LYS A 378 -29.84 24.34 12.80
CA LYS A 378 -29.22 25.03 11.65
C LYS A 378 -27.70 24.80 11.56
N PHE A 379 -27.06 24.46 12.67
CA PHE A 379 -25.61 24.26 12.76
C PHE A 379 -25.21 22.78 12.68
N LEU A 380 -26.15 21.88 12.38
CA LEU A 380 -25.86 20.44 12.34
C LEU A 380 -24.93 20.12 11.17
N LYS A 381 -23.71 19.69 11.49
CA LYS A 381 -22.63 19.30 10.57
C LYS A 381 -22.59 17.80 10.32
N SER A 382 -22.90 16.99 11.34
CA SER A 382 -22.82 15.53 11.26
C SER A 382 -24.05 14.87 11.89
N LEU A 383 -24.66 13.94 11.16
CA LEU A 383 -25.82 13.19 11.60
C LEU A 383 -25.62 11.69 11.33
N ASN A 384 -25.61 10.89 12.39
CA ASN A 384 -25.50 9.44 12.28
C ASN A 384 -26.84 8.74 12.51
N LEU A 385 -27.38 8.12 11.45
CA LEU A 385 -28.65 7.38 11.45
C LEU A 385 -28.43 5.88 11.20
N PHE A 386 -27.19 5.39 11.35
CA PHE A 386 -26.86 3.99 11.09
C PHE A 386 -27.79 3.03 11.85
N ASN A 387 -28.33 2.04 11.13
CA ASN A 387 -29.17 0.99 11.71
C ASN A 387 -30.39 1.55 12.48
N THR A 388 -31.03 2.60 11.95
CA THR A 388 -32.32 3.15 12.42
C THR A 388 -33.46 2.80 11.46
N LYS A 389 -34.71 3.15 11.79
CA LYS A 389 -35.89 2.91 10.95
C LYS A 389 -36.25 4.10 10.05
N VAL A 390 -35.30 5.00 9.81
CA VAL A 390 -35.48 6.15 8.93
C VAL A 390 -35.54 5.69 7.47
N ASP A 391 -36.37 6.34 6.66
CA ASP A 391 -36.60 6.07 5.24
C ASP A 391 -36.63 7.37 4.40
N VAL A 392 -36.93 7.24 3.11
CA VAL A 392 -36.95 8.32 2.12
C VAL A 392 -37.85 9.51 2.50
N THR A 393 -38.86 9.32 3.36
CA THR A 393 -39.77 10.40 3.78
C THR A 393 -39.09 11.48 4.62
N SER A 394 -37.84 11.24 5.05
CA SER A 394 -36.98 12.24 5.72
C SER A 394 -36.10 13.05 4.75
N MET A 395 -36.07 12.73 3.46
CA MET A 395 -35.12 13.30 2.49
C MET A 395 -35.19 14.83 2.41
N GLU A 396 -36.39 15.40 2.26
CA GLU A 396 -36.56 16.86 2.18
C GLU A 396 -36.00 17.54 3.43
N LYS A 397 -36.20 16.92 4.60
CA LYS A 397 -35.68 17.45 5.84
C LYS A 397 -34.16 17.36 5.92
N LEU A 398 -33.57 16.24 5.53
CA LEU A 398 -32.11 16.07 5.51
C LEU A 398 -31.43 17.09 4.58
N LEU A 399 -32.04 17.36 3.42
CA LEU A 399 -31.57 18.38 2.48
C LEU A 399 -31.69 19.81 3.04
N SER A 400 -32.68 20.06 3.91
CA SER A 400 -32.91 21.38 4.51
C SER A 400 -31.86 21.84 5.53
N PHE A 401 -31.01 20.94 6.06
CA PHE A 401 -29.99 21.31 7.04
C PHE A 401 -28.81 22.02 6.35
N PRO A 402 -28.61 23.33 6.54
CA PRO A 402 -27.73 24.11 5.68
C PRO A 402 -26.25 23.71 5.83
N GLN A 403 -25.84 23.30 7.04
CA GLN A 403 -24.44 22.98 7.33
C GLN A 403 -24.13 21.47 7.37
N LEU A 404 -25.07 20.60 7.01
CA LEU A 404 -24.86 19.15 7.09
C LEU A 404 -23.82 18.71 6.06
N ARG A 405 -22.71 18.11 6.55
CA ARG A 405 -21.55 17.65 5.79
C ARG A 405 -21.37 16.14 5.81
N SER A 406 -21.75 15.46 6.90
CA SER A 406 -21.66 14.00 7.00
C SER A 406 -22.98 13.40 7.43
N LEU A 407 -23.45 12.41 6.68
CA LEU A 407 -24.71 11.73 6.90
C LEU A 407 -24.53 10.22 6.75
N TYR A 408 -24.78 9.48 7.84
CA TYR A 408 -24.66 8.03 7.85
C TYR A 408 -26.04 7.41 7.73
N LEU A 409 -26.27 6.68 6.63
CA LEU A 409 -27.55 6.04 6.28
C LEU A 409 -27.43 4.52 6.11
N TRP A 410 -26.28 3.92 6.41
CA TRP A 410 -26.12 2.47 6.28
C TRP A 410 -27.13 1.72 7.17
N ARG A 411 -27.73 0.66 6.62
CA ARG A 411 -28.80 -0.13 7.27
C ARG A 411 -30.05 0.68 7.66
N THR A 412 -30.38 1.73 6.91
CA THR A 412 -31.68 2.42 6.99
C THR A 412 -32.63 1.93 5.89
N GLY A 413 -33.84 2.50 5.81
CA GLY A 413 -34.83 2.24 4.76
C GLY A 413 -34.60 2.98 3.43
N TYR A 414 -33.47 3.68 3.27
CA TYR A 414 -33.08 4.25 1.98
C TYR A 414 -32.67 3.17 0.98
N THR A 415 -32.88 3.40 -0.32
CA THR A 415 -32.37 2.54 -1.41
C THR A 415 -31.17 3.19 -2.11
N PRO A 416 -30.30 2.43 -2.80
CA PRO A 416 -29.17 3.00 -3.54
C PRO A 416 -29.57 4.15 -4.49
N ALA A 417 -30.64 3.98 -5.26
CA ALA A 417 -31.15 5.04 -6.16
C ALA A 417 -31.57 6.32 -5.42
N GLN A 418 -32.10 6.21 -4.20
CA GLN A 418 -32.46 7.37 -3.37
C GLN A 418 -31.22 8.04 -2.78
N ILE A 419 -30.18 7.27 -2.46
CA ILE A 419 -28.89 7.80 -2.02
C ILE A 419 -28.20 8.56 -3.15
N ASP A 420 -28.23 8.04 -4.37
CA ASP A 420 -27.72 8.75 -5.55
C ASP A 420 -28.49 10.05 -5.79
N SER A 421 -29.81 10.05 -5.63
CA SER A 421 -30.61 11.27 -5.67
C SER A 421 -30.16 12.29 -4.60
N LEU A 422 -29.87 11.83 -3.38
CA LEU A 422 -29.42 12.68 -2.28
C LEU A 422 -28.03 13.26 -2.55
N ARG A 423 -27.09 12.45 -3.06
CA ARG A 423 -25.75 12.88 -3.49
C ARG A 423 -25.81 13.91 -4.61
N LYS A 424 -26.67 13.70 -5.62
CA LYS A 424 -26.89 14.67 -6.71
C LYS A 424 -27.45 16.00 -6.21
N LYS A 425 -28.40 15.97 -5.26
CA LYS A 425 -29.01 17.19 -4.71
C LYS A 425 -28.09 17.95 -3.76
N LYS A 426 -27.11 17.28 -3.13
CA LYS A 426 -26.17 17.90 -2.20
C LYS A 426 -24.76 17.28 -2.36
N PRO A 427 -24.00 17.69 -3.40
CA PRO A 427 -22.74 17.03 -3.78
C PRO A 427 -21.67 17.01 -2.67
N ARG A 428 -21.63 18.05 -1.82
CA ARG A 428 -20.73 18.15 -0.67
C ARG A 428 -21.15 17.37 0.57
N LEU A 429 -22.38 16.85 0.61
CA LEU A 429 -22.79 15.98 1.70
C LEU A 429 -22.15 14.62 1.48
N ASP A 430 -21.24 14.25 2.39
CA ASP A 430 -20.72 12.90 2.46
C ASP A 430 -21.82 11.97 2.99
N VAL A 431 -22.27 11.07 2.13
CA VAL A 431 -23.37 10.13 2.42
C VAL A 431 -22.78 8.73 2.54
N ILE A 432 -22.60 8.30 3.78
CA ILE A 432 -22.09 6.99 4.15
C ILE A 432 -23.27 6.02 4.19
N TYR A 433 -23.51 5.33 3.07
CA TYR A 433 -24.61 4.36 2.93
C TYR A 433 -24.14 2.90 2.91
N GLU A 434 -22.85 2.66 2.75
CA GLU A 434 -22.23 1.34 2.76
C GLU A 434 -20.81 1.43 3.31
N ILE A 435 -20.23 0.30 3.71
CA ILE A 435 -18.80 0.24 4.00
C ILE A 435 -18.09 0.31 2.65
N ASN A 436 -17.17 1.26 2.49
CA ASN A 436 -16.39 1.40 1.28
C ASN A 436 -15.69 0.07 0.96
N GLN A 437 -16.05 -0.56 -0.15
CA GLN A 437 -15.50 -1.84 -0.59
C GLN A 437 -14.01 -1.74 -0.95
N ASP A 438 -13.47 -0.53 -1.15
CA ASP A 438 -12.03 -0.30 -1.35
C ASP A 438 -11.18 -0.55 -0.10
N ILE A 439 -11.78 -0.57 1.09
CA ILE A 439 -11.09 -1.08 2.29
C ILE A 439 -10.77 -2.58 2.14
N PHE A 440 -11.47 -3.28 1.23
CA PHE A 440 -11.35 -4.72 1.00
C PHE A 440 -11.03 -5.10 -0.47
N SER A 441 -10.59 -4.17 -1.33
CA SER A 441 -10.47 -4.48 -2.77
C SER A 441 -9.49 -5.62 -3.07
N ASP A 442 -10.00 -6.56 -3.87
CA ASP A 442 -9.43 -7.72 -4.55
C ASP A 442 -8.66 -8.73 -3.69
N VAL A 443 -9.41 -9.59 -3.00
CA VAL A 443 -8.84 -10.83 -2.46
C VAL A 443 -8.63 -11.85 -3.60
N SER A 444 -7.74 -11.55 -4.54
CA SER A 444 -7.25 -12.55 -5.50
C SER A 444 -6.39 -13.58 -4.77
N LEU A 445 -6.53 -14.86 -5.14
CA LEU A 445 -5.71 -15.91 -4.57
C LEU A 445 -4.25 -15.71 -4.98
N LYS A 446 -3.31 -15.85 -4.03
CA LYS A 446 -1.89 -15.87 -4.38
C LYS A 446 -1.54 -17.14 -5.15
N ALA A 447 -0.57 -17.04 -6.06
CA ALA A 447 -0.06 -18.18 -6.80
C ALA A 447 0.55 -19.23 -5.83
N PRO A 448 0.45 -20.54 -6.16
CA PRO A 448 1.00 -21.59 -5.32
C PRO A 448 2.53 -21.57 -5.35
N ILE A 449 3.17 -21.93 -4.25
CA ILE A 449 4.63 -22.06 -4.14
C ILE A 449 5.04 -23.45 -4.65
N ILE A 450 5.99 -23.49 -5.59
CA ILE A 450 6.60 -24.72 -6.10
C ILE A 450 7.89 -25.02 -5.30
N ASN A 451 7.82 -25.98 -4.37
CA ASN A 451 8.93 -26.36 -3.49
C ASN A 451 9.69 -27.58 -4.02
N SER A 452 11.03 -27.50 -3.98
CA SER A 452 11.96 -28.60 -4.29
C SER A 452 13.25 -28.46 -3.45
N LYS A 453 14.13 -29.48 -3.48
CA LYS A 453 15.46 -29.42 -2.84
C LYS A 453 16.46 -28.59 -3.63
N SER A 454 16.35 -28.61 -4.96
CA SER A 454 17.23 -27.93 -5.92
C SER A 454 16.47 -27.76 -7.24
N GLU A 455 17.01 -26.95 -8.15
CA GLU A 455 16.54 -26.84 -9.53
C GLU A 455 17.25 -27.80 -10.46
N ILE A 456 18.49 -28.18 -10.14
CA ILE A 456 19.28 -29.18 -10.84
C ILE A 456 19.22 -30.51 -10.07
N PHE A 457 19.04 -31.64 -10.78
CA PHE A 457 18.94 -32.98 -10.18
C PHE A 457 19.56 -34.07 -11.05
N ASN A 458 20.02 -35.18 -10.46
CA ASN A 458 20.64 -36.28 -11.21
C ASN A 458 19.61 -37.33 -11.67
N ASP A 459 18.99 -38.05 -10.72
CA ASP A 459 18.10 -39.16 -11.04
C ASP A 459 16.61 -38.76 -11.03
N SER A 460 16.19 -38.10 -9.95
CA SER A 460 14.83 -37.58 -9.80
C SER A 460 14.77 -36.41 -8.83
N MET A 461 13.77 -35.55 -9.00
CA MET A 461 13.48 -34.45 -8.09
C MET A 461 12.07 -34.57 -7.54
N LYS A 462 11.94 -34.45 -6.22
CA LYS A 462 10.63 -34.37 -5.56
C LYS A 462 10.14 -32.92 -5.62
N VAL A 463 8.97 -32.73 -6.21
CA VAL A 463 8.28 -31.44 -6.31
C VAL A 463 7.04 -31.47 -5.42
N SER A 464 6.82 -30.40 -4.67
CA SER A 464 5.63 -30.21 -3.84
C SER A 464 5.06 -28.81 -4.04
N LEU A 465 3.74 -28.73 -4.18
CA LEU A 465 3.02 -27.45 -4.32
C LEU A 465 2.38 -27.09 -2.98
N ALA A 466 2.45 -25.81 -2.62
CA ALA A 466 1.90 -25.34 -1.36
C ALA A 466 1.25 -23.95 -1.49
N LEU A 467 0.10 -23.76 -0.87
CA LEU A 467 -0.48 -22.44 -0.63
C LEU A 467 -0.96 -22.36 0.82
N SER A 468 -0.67 -21.25 1.50
CA SER A 468 -1.13 -21.00 2.88
C SER A 468 -2.57 -20.45 2.90
N PHE A 469 -3.51 -21.13 2.23
CA PHE A 469 -4.93 -20.78 2.23
C PHE A 469 -5.78 -22.06 2.17
N GLN A 470 -6.76 -22.18 3.07
CA GLN A 470 -7.58 -23.40 3.19
C GLN A 470 -8.76 -23.41 2.22
N GLY A 471 -9.15 -24.61 1.78
CA GLY A 471 -10.32 -24.83 0.92
C GLY A 471 -10.12 -24.36 -0.51
N VAL A 472 -8.92 -24.56 -1.06
CA VAL A 472 -8.57 -24.28 -2.45
C VAL A 472 -8.12 -25.53 -3.18
N SER A 473 -8.24 -25.52 -4.50
CA SER A 473 -7.66 -26.54 -5.38
C SER A 473 -6.45 -25.96 -6.10
N ILE A 474 -5.33 -26.68 -6.09
CA ILE A 474 -4.13 -26.34 -6.86
C ILE A 474 -4.13 -27.20 -8.12
N TYR A 475 -4.01 -26.57 -9.28
CA TYR A 475 -3.94 -27.22 -10.59
C TYR A 475 -2.55 -27.01 -11.17
N TYR A 476 -2.00 -28.03 -11.84
CA TYR A 476 -0.66 -27.95 -12.40
C TYR A 476 -0.48 -28.75 -13.69
N THR A 477 0.54 -28.38 -14.44
CA THR A 477 1.04 -29.04 -15.66
C THR A 477 2.55 -29.29 -15.52
N THR A 478 3.06 -30.24 -16.31
CA THR A 478 4.49 -30.62 -16.33
C THR A 478 5.07 -30.63 -17.75
N ASP A 479 4.27 -30.32 -18.75
CA ASP A 479 4.69 -30.23 -20.15
C ASP A 479 5.04 -28.80 -20.58
N GLY A 480 4.84 -27.81 -19.69
CA GLY A 480 5.06 -26.38 -19.95
C GLY A 480 3.83 -25.63 -20.44
N SER A 481 2.69 -26.28 -20.66
CA SER A 481 1.41 -25.62 -20.98
C SER A 481 0.85 -24.87 -19.76
N ASP A 482 0.07 -23.82 -20.00
CA ASP A 482 -0.57 -23.09 -18.89
C ASP A 482 -1.70 -23.93 -18.26
N PRO A 483 -1.69 -24.12 -16.93
CA PRO A 483 -2.72 -24.90 -16.26
C PRO A 483 -4.05 -24.16 -16.23
N ASP A 484 -5.13 -24.92 -16.37
CA ASP A 484 -6.53 -24.48 -16.29
C ASP A 484 -7.33 -25.37 -15.31
N SER A 485 -8.64 -25.12 -15.18
CA SER A 485 -9.51 -25.90 -14.30
C SER A 485 -9.68 -27.38 -14.71
N ASN A 486 -9.20 -27.77 -15.89
CA ASN A 486 -9.20 -29.15 -16.39
C ASN A 486 -7.85 -29.86 -16.19
N SER A 487 -6.83 -29.11 -15.74
CA SER A 487 -5.49 -29.62 -15.52
C SER A 487 -5.41 -30.53 -14.29
N THR A 488 -4.25 -31.14 -14.07
CA THR A 488 -4.09 -32.12 -13.00
C THR A 488 -4.20 -31.44 -11.63
N VAL A 489 -5.08 -31.95 -10.76
CA VAL A 489 -5.22 -31.46 -9.38
C VAL A 489 -4.08 -32.01 -8.52
N TYR A 490 -3.43 -31.15 -7.75
CA TYR A 490 -2.37 -31.53 -6.83
C TYR A 490 -2.95 -32.11 -5.53
N GLU A 491 -2.72 -33.40 -5.32
CA GLU A 491 -3.12 -34.10 -4.08
C GLU A 491 -1.93 -34.38 -3.14
N LYS A 492 -0.76 -34.66 -3.73
CA LYS A 492 0.46 -35.04 -3.00
C LYS A 492 1.72 -34.72 -3.81
N PRO A 493 2.90 -34.63 -3.17
CA PRO A 493 4.16 -34.43 -3.88
C PRO A 493 4.39 -35.50 -4.96
N PHE A 494 4.99 -35.09 -6.07
CA PHE A 494 5.31 -35.95 -7.22
C PHE A 494 6.80 -35.90 -7.55
N TYR A 495 7.25 -36.81 -8.42
CA TYR A 495 8.63 -36.89 -8.85
C TYR A 495 8.75 -36.62 -10.35
N ILE A 496 9.74 -35.82 -10.71
CA ILE A 496 10.18 -35.63 -12.09
C ILE A 496 11.51 -36.37 -12.30
N LYS A 497 11.72 -36.93 -13.49
CA LYS A 497 12.90 -37.73 -13.85
C LYS A 497 13.70 -37.18 -15.04
N GLU A 498 13.10 -36.25 -15.77
CA GLU A 498 13.67 -35.54 -16.91
C GLU A 498 13.47 -34.04 -16.73
N THR A 499 14.19 -33.22 -17.49
CA THR A 499 14.03 -31.76 -17.49
C THR A 499 12.57 -31.39 -17.74
N THR A 500 11.97 -30.66 -16.79
CA THR A 500 10.52 -30.47 -16.68
C THR A 500 10.21 -29.03 -16.25
N THR A 501 9.28 -28.37 -16.94
CA THR A 501 8.71 -27.09 -16.50
C THR A 501 7.38 -27.34 -15.80
N VAL A 502 7.32 -27.01 -14.51
CA VAL A 502 6.11 -27.11 -13.71
C VAL A 502 5.44 -25.75 -13.67
N LYS A 503 4.19 -25.67 -14.13
CA LYS A 503 3.33 -24.49 -13.97
C LYS A 503 2.16 -24.85 -13.08
N ALA A 504 1.76 -23.93 -12.19
CA ALA A 504 0.67 -24.17 -11.25
C ALA A 504 -0.12 -22.90 -10.92
N PHE A 505 -1.43 -23.03 -10.76
CA PHE A 505 -2.32 -21.97 -10.25
C PHE A 505 -3.32 -22.53 -9.24
N VAL A 506 -4.04 -21.64 -8.57
CA VAL A 506 -5.00 -21.97 -7.53
C VAL A 506 -6.38 -21.44 -7.91
N GLN A 507 -7.41 -22.25 -7.65
CA GLN A 507 -8.80 -21.85 -7.80
C GLN A 507 -9.61 -22.14 -6.54
N LYS A 508 -10.63 -21.30 -6.31
CA LYS A 508 -11.69 -21.52 -5.31
C LYS A 508 -13.01 -21.04 -5.89
N LYS A 509 -14.09 -21.77 -5.63
CA LYS A 509 -15.43 -21.41 -6.13
C LYS A 509 -15.85 -20.04 -5.59
N GLY A 510 -16.24 -19.13 -6.48
CA GLY A 510 -16.67 -17.76 -6.14
C GLY A 510 -15.52 -16.78 -5.88
N TRP A 511 -14.31 -17.13 -6.29
CA TRP A 511 -13.10 -16.32 -6.18
C TRP A 511 -12.38 -16.31 -7.53
N ASP A 512 -11.67 -15.23 -7.83
CA ASP A 512 -10.78 -15.19 -8.98
C ASP A 512 -9.61 -16.15 -8.80
N SER A 513 -9.18 -16.74 -9.92
CA SER A 513 -8.01 -17.60 -9.98
C SER A 513 -6.74 -16.84 -9.62
N SER A 514 -5.77 -17.53 -9.04
CA SER A 514 -4.45 -16.94 -8.84
C SER A 514 -3.72 -16.73 -10.19
N PRO A 515 -2.71 -15.85 -10.23
CA PRO A 515 -1.69 -15.91 -11.27
C PRO A 515 -1.03 -17.30 -11.33
N ILE A 516 -0.47 -17.66 -12.49
CA ILE A 516 0.29 -18.90 -12.68
C ILE A 516 1.71 -18.70 -12.15
N ASN A 517 2.17 -19.60 -11.29
CA ASN A 517 3.58 -19.71 -10.94
C ASN A 517 4.25 -20.75 -11.84
N SER A 518 5.47 -20.49 -12.30
CA SER A 518 6.23 -21.35 -13.21
C SER A 518 7.63 -21.61 -12.68
N LYS A 519 8.09 -22.85 -12.73
CA LYS A 519 9.46 -23.23 -12.34
C LYS A 519 9.99 -24.36 -13.21
N THR A 520 11.18 -24.18 -13.78
CA THR A 520 11.88 -25.19 -14.58
C THR A 520 12.91 -25.94 -13.74
N PHE A 521 12.87 -27.27 -13.82
CA PHE A 521 13.82 -28.17 -13.20
C PHE A 521 14.62 -28.87 -14.28
N VAL A 522 15.94 -28.88 -14.15
CA VAL A 522 16.85 -29.41 -15.18
C VAL A 522 17.57 -30.63 -14.66
N LYS A 523 17.57 -31.70 -15.44
CA LYS A 523 18.36 -32.89 -15.16
C LYS A 523 19.83 -32.61 -15.43
N SER A 524 20.73 -33.06 -14.56
CA SER A 524 22.17 -32.86 -14.69
C SER A 524 22.68 -33.42 -16.01
N GLY A 525 23.45 -32.61 -16.72
CA GLY A 525 23.93 -32.87 -18.07
C GLY A 525 25.15 -33.78 -18.16
N ASN A 526 25.51 -34.04 -19.41
CA ASN A 526 26.79 -34.61 -19.80
C ASN A 526 27.95 -33.79 -19.21
N LYS A 527 28.98 -34.48 -18.71
CA LYS A 527 30.16 -33.82 -18.13
C LYS A 527 30.92 -33.04 -19.20
N VAL A 528 31.14 -31.76 -18.93
CA VAL A 528 31.97 -30.89 -19.75
C VAL A 528 33.43 -31.01 -19.29
N LYS A 529 34.31 -31.36 -20.24
CA LYS A 529 35.76 -31.49 -20.02
C LYS A 529 36.49 -30.17 -20.12
N ASP A 530 36.09 -29.32 -21.05
CA ASP A 530 36.71 -28.01 -21.28
C ASP A 530 35.72 -27.01 -21.85
N VAL A 531 35.96 -25.72 -21.61
CA VAL A 531 35.13 -24.61 -22.11
C VAL A 531 36.03 -23.59 -22.77
N LYS A 532 35.90 -23.47 -24.10
CA LYS A 532 36.55 -22.45 -24.89
C LYS A 532 35.65 -21.22 -24.99
N MET A 533 36.03 -20.14 -24.33
CA MET A 533 35.35 -18.84 -24.46
C MET A 533 35.89 -18.09 -25.68
N HIS A 534 35.00 -17.70 -26.60
CA HIS A 534 35.38 -16.94 -27.82
C HIS A 534 35.42 -15.43 -27.59
N ASN A 535 34.81 -14.97 -26.50
CA ASN A 535 34.94 -13.61 -26.01
C ASN A 535 35.05 -13.62 -24.49
N GLN A 536 35.75 -12.63 -23.94
CA GLN A 536 36.04 -12.59 -22.52
C GLN A 536 34.87 -11.96 -21.74
N PRO A 537 34.54 -12.49 -20.55
CA PRO A 537 33.67 -11.81 -19.59
C PRO A 537 34.26 -10.47 -19.17
N HIS A 538 33.42 -9.61 -18.57
CA HIS A 538 33.88 -8.37 -17.98
C HIS A 538 34.98 -8.64 -16.93
N PRO A 539 36.05 -7.82 -16.82
CA PRO A 539 37.19 -8.10 -15.95
C PRO A 539 36.84 -8.44 -14.50
N GLY A 540 35.77 -7.85 -13.95
CA GLY A 540 35.28 -8.13 -12.59
C GLY A 540 34.77 -9.56 -12.35
N TYR A 541 34.44 -10.31 -13.41
CA TYR A 541 33.89 -11.66 -13.35
C TYR A 541 34.80 -12.71 -14.01
N LYS A 542 35.95 -12.29 -14.54
CA LYS A 542 36.84 -13.15 -15.35
C LYS A 542 37.36 -14.37 -14.56
N GLN A 543 37.59 -14.21 -13.27
CA GLN A 543 38.08 -15.26 -12.36
C GLN A 543 37.04 -16.35 -12.07
N LEU A 544 35.75 -16.07 -12.31
CA LEU A 544 34.66 -17.02 -12.11
C LEU A 544 34.46 -17.91 -13.35
N ALA A 545 34.85 -17.41 -14.51
CA ALA A 545 34.76 -18.12 -15.78
C ALA A 545 36.02 -18.96 -16.09
N PRO A 546 35.89 -20.08 -16.82
CA PRO A 546 34.63 -20.68 -17.25
C PRO A 546 34.03 -21.63 -16.20
N LYS A 547 34.71 -21.81 -15.05
CA LYS A 547 34.36 -22.85 -14.06
C LYS A 547 32.90 -22.77 -13.63
N ASN A 548 32.40 -21.57 -13.36
CA ASN A 548 31.05 -21.42 -12.85
C ASN A 548 29.98 -21.81 -13.87
N LEU A 549 30.25 -21.64 -15.17
CA LEU A 549 29.32 -21.98 -16.24
C LEU A 549 28.96 -23.47 -16.32
N VAL A 550 29.66 -24.35 -15.61
CA VAL A 550 29.50 -25.81 -15.68
C VAL A 550 29.70 -26.48 -14.31
N ASN A 551 29.40 -25.79 -13.20
CA ASN A 551 29.70 -26.27 -11.84
C ASN A 551 28.53 -27.02 -11.16
N ASN A 552 27.41 -27.21 -11.86
CA ASN A 552 26.12 -27.71 -11.35
C ASN A 552 25.56 -26.89 -10.17
N LYS A 553 25.80 -25.58 -10.15
CA LYS A 553 25.21 -24.67 -9.18
C LYS A 553 24.49 -23.54 -9.88
N THR A 554 23.45 -23.07 -9.23
CA THR A 554 22.64 -21.96 -9.71
C THR A 554 22.94 -20.72 -8.89
N GLY A 555 23.03 -19.57 -9.55
CA GLY A 555 23.10 -18.28 -8.90
C GLY A 555 21.81 -17.93 -8.16
N SER A 556 21.94 -17.08 -7.15
CA SER A 556 20.83 -16.41 -6.47
C SER A 556 20.37 -15.18 -7.25
N LEU A 557 19.34 -14.48 -6.77
CA LEU A 557 18.91 -13.20 -7.36
C LEU A 557 19.92 -12.06 -7.15
N VAL A 558 21.04 -12.32 -6.48
CA VAL A 558 22.12 -11.37 -6.26
C VAL A 558 23.26 -11.69 -7.22
N PHE A 559 23.46 -10.85 -8.24
CA PHE A 559 24.50 -11.05 -9.26
C PHE A 559 25.94 -11.06 -8.72
N SER A 560 26.14 -10.59 -7.48
CA SER A 560 27.44 -10.54 -6.79
C SER A 560 27.70 -11.71 -5.83
N ASP A 561 26.85 -12.74 -5.83
CA ASP A 561 27.01 -13.92 -4.96
C ASP A 561 28.20 -14.84 -5.33
N GLY A 562 28.87 -14.56 -6.44
CA GLY A 562 30.05 -15.29 -6.90
C GLY A 562 29.74 -16.53 -7.73
N GLU A 563 28.48 -16.79 -8.10
CA GLU A 563 28.11 -17.87 -9.02
C GLU A 563 27.91 -17.35 -10.46
N TRP A 564 27.66 -16.06 -10.66
CA TRP A 564 27.39 -15.48 -11.99
C TRP A 564 28.64 -15.06 -12.79
N VAL A 565 28.59 -15.22 -14.12
CA VAL A 565 29.56 -14.69 -15.09
C VAL A 565 28.90 -13.60 -15.93
N GLY A 566 29.38 -12.36 -15.80
CA GLY A 566 28.82 -11.18 -16.45
C GLY A 566 29.55 -10.71 -17.71
N TYR A 567 28.78 -10.26 -18.71
CA TYR A 567 29.26 -9.62 -19.94
C TYR A 567 28.52 -8.28 -20.11
N GLU A 568 29.26 -7.19 -20.33
CA GLU A 568 28.71 -5.84 -20.50
C GLU A 568 28.83 -5.39 -21.95
N GLY A 569 27.70 -5.05 -22.57
CA GLY A 569 27.64 -4.62 -23.97
C GLY A 569 28.24 -5.63 -24.94
N ALA A 570 28.15 -6.92 -24.60
CA ALA A 570 28.75 -8.02 -25.36
C ALA A 570 27.90 -9.29 -25.26
N HIS A 571 27.93 -10.11 -26.31
CA HIS A 571 27.37 -11.46 -26.31
C HIS A 571 28.24 -12.41 -25.50
N ALA A 572 27.72 -13.55 -25.06
CA ALA A 572 28.51 -14.63 -24.48
C ALA A 572 28.60 -15.80 -25.47
N ARG A 573 29.80 -16.12 -25.94
CA ARG A 573 30.02 -17.17 -26.95
C ARG A 573 30.98 -18.22 -26.44
N ASN A 574 30.45 -19.41 -26.18
CA ASN A 574 31.18 -20.49 -25.53
C ASN A 574 31.10 -21.79 -26.34
N THR A 575 32.21 -22.52 -26.44
CA THR A 575 32.24 -23.89 -26.93
C THR A 575 32.61 -24.84 -25.80
N PHE A 576 31.70 -25.75 -25.50
CA PHE A 576 31.83 -26.78 -24.49
C PHE A 576 32.29 -28.07 -25.16
N MET A 577 33.41 -28.63 -24.71
CA MET A 577 33.87 -29.96 -25.10
C MET A 577 33.39 -30.98 -24.06
N LEU A 578 32.57 -31.93 -24.48
CA LEU A 578 32.10 -33.01 -23.62
C LEU A 578 33.24 -34.00 -23.33
N GLU A 579 33.18 -34.66 -22.17
CA GLU A 579 34.18 -35.68 -21.78
C GLU A 579 34.20 -36.87 -22.75
N LYS A 580 33.01 -37.23 -23.26
CA LYS A 580 32.79 -38.28 -24.26
C LYS A 580 31.81 -37.75 -25.31
N GLU A 581 31.89 -38.32 -26.51
CA GLU A 581 30.86 -38.11 -27.52
C GLU A 581 29.57 -38.76 -27.04
N ASN A 582 28.51 -37.96 -26.94
CA ASN A 582 27.20 -38.40 -26.47
C ASN A 582 26.13 -37.89 -27.43
N GLU A 583 25.01 -38.60 -27.47
CA GLU A 583 23.79 -38.09 -28.10
C GLU A 583 23.17 -37.06 -27.17
N ILE A 584 22.90 -35.87 -27.69
CA ILE A 584 22.34 -34.74 -26.95
C ILE A 584 21.12 -34.18 -27.68
N SER A 585 20.17 -33.63 -26.94
CA SER A 585 18.90 -33.11 -27.45
C SER A 585 18.45 -31.81 -26.77
N THR A 586 19.12 -31.40 -25.68
CA THR A 586 18.79 -30.17 -24.99
C THR A 586 20.02 -29.40 -24.51
N VAL A 587 19.90 -28.07 -24.51
CA VAL A 587 20.83 -27.17 -23.83
C VAL A 587 20.02 -26.24 -22.95
N SER A 588 20.37 -26.20 -21.66
CA SER A 588 19.81 -25.26 -20.71
C SER A 588 20.84 -24.21 -20.29
N VAL A 589 20.40 -22.97 -20.15
CA VAL A 589 21.23 -21.81 -19.77
C VAL A 589 20.51 -21.04 -18.68
N GLY A 590 21.13 -20.88 -17.52
CA GLY A 590 20.60 -20.02 -16.48
C GLY A 590 21.05 -18.57 -16.68
N ALA A 591 20.09 -17.65 -16.50
CA ALA A 591 20.28 -16.22 -16.70
C ALA A 591 19.56 -15.41 -15.62
N LEU A 592 20.09 -14.22 -15.35
CA LEU A 592 19.49 -13.22 -14.45
C LEU A 592 18.93 -12.06 -15.27
N GLU A 593 17.80 -11.52 -14.83
CA GLU A 593 17.31 -10.20 -15.18
C GLU A 593 17.24 -9.34 -13.92
N SER A 594 17.65 -8.10 -14.01
CA SER A 594 17.45 -7.05 -13.02
C SER A 594 17.61 -5.74 -13.75
N THR A 595 16.51 -5.28 -14.33
CA THR A 595 16.54 -4.20 -15.31
C THR A 595 17.11 -2.91 -14.73
N SER A 596 16.78 -2.54 -13.49
CA SER A 596 17.38 -1.38 -12.79
C SER A 596 18.89 -1.49 -12.56
N SER A 597 19.45 -2.70 -12.63
CA SER A 597 20.90 -2.93 -12.62
C SER A 597 21.47 -3.11 -14.03
N TYR A 598 20.71 -2.76 -15.06
CA TYR A 598 21.05 -2.80 -16.48
C TYR A 598 21.21 -4.25 -16.96
N ILE A 599 20.70 -5.23 -16.20
CA ILE A 599 20.82 -6.67 -16.48
C ILE A 599 19.54 -7.13 -17.16
N PHE A 600 19.67 -7.67 -18.36
CA PHE A 600 18.55 -8.18 -19.15
C PHE A 600 18.74 -9.65 -19.44
N PHE A 601 17.62 -10.34 -19.61
CA PHE A 601 17.64 -11.68 -20.18
C PHE A 601 18.26 -11.71 -21.60
N PRO A 602 18.67 -12.90 -22.09
CA PRO A 602 19.22 -13.05 -23.43
C PRO A 602 18.25 -12.55 -24.50
N ALA A 603 18.78 -11.90 -25.54
CA ALA A 603 18.00 -11.56 -26.74
C ALA A 603 17.69 -12.81 -27.58
N SER A 604 18.64 -13.74 -27.63
CA SER A 604 18.45 -15.07 -28.22
C SER A 604 19.51 -16.03 -27.69
N ILE A 605 19.25 -17.32 -27.85
CA ILE A 605 20.23 -18.39 -27.61
C ILE A 605 20.31 -19.24 -28.87
N GLU A 606 21.52 -19.45 -29.37
CA GLU A 606 21.79 -20.32 -30.51
C GLU A 606 22.65 -21.51 -30.08
N VAL A 607 22.27 -22.71 -30.50
CA VAL A 607 23.00 -23.94 -30.22
C VAL A 607 23.49 -24.55 -31.53
N SER A 608 24.79 -24.83 -31.60
CA SER A 608 25.41 -25.55 -32.71
C SER A 608 26.27 -26.70 -32.21
N THR A 609 26.32 -27.80 -32.95
CA THR A 609 27.07 -29.01 -32.57
C THR A 609 28.16 -29.34 -33.58
N SER A 610 29.19 -30.07 -33.12
CA SER A 610 30.31 -30.52 -33.95
C SER A 610 30.91 -31.83 -33.42
N GLU A 611 31.32 -32.68 -34.36
CA GLU A 611 32.07 -33.92 -34.11
C GLU A 611 33.60 -33.73 -34.21
N ASP A 612 34.07 -32.65 -34.84
CA ASP A 612 35.50 -32.41 -35.10
C ASP A 612 36.06 -31.15 -34.41
N GLY A 613 35.18 -30.37 -33.78
CA GLY A 613 35.49 -29.11 -33.12
C GLY A 613 35.84 -27.97 -34.09
N LYS A 614 35.67 -28.16 -35.40
CA LYS A 614 35.99 -27.19 -36.45
C LYS A 614 34.74 -26.76 -37.21
N LYS A 615 33.95 -27.71 -37.71
CA LYS A 615 32.71 -27.43 -38.44
C LYS A 615 31.53 -27.58 -37.50
N PHE A 616 30.82 -26.48 -37.25
CA PHE A 616 29.63 -26.44 -36.41
C PHE A 616 28.36 -26.35 -37.27
N THR A 617 27.34 -27.12 -36.89
CA THR A 617 26.02 -27.11 -37.50
C THR A 617 25.01 -26.61 -36.46
N LYS A 618 24.22 -25.57 -36.80
CA LYS A 618 23.18 -25.05 -35.91
C LYS A 618 22.04 -26.05 -35.79
N VAL A 619 21.63 -26.35 -34.55
CA VAL A 619 20.59 -27.33 -34.22
C VAL A 619 19.38 -26.71 -33.51
N ALA A 620 19.56 -25.57 -32.84
CA ALA A 620 18.46 -24.81 -32.22
C ALA A 620 18.76 -23.31 -32.19
N GLU A 621 17.69 -22.53 -32.19
CA GLU A 621 17.71 -21.09 -31.97
C GLU A 621 16.36 -20.69 -31.37
N GLU A 622 16.40 -19.82 -30.37
CA GLU A 622 15.21 -19.23 -29.77
C GLU A 622 15.49 -17.77 -29.42
N SER A 623 14.53 -16.90 -29.72
CA SER A 623 14.61 -15.45 -29.47
C SER A 623 13.65 -15.04 -28.37
N TYR A 624 14.05 -14.05 -27.58
CA TYR A 624 13.27 -13.55 -26.46
C TYR A 624 13.09 -12.04 -26.58
N ALA A 625 11.90 -11.58 -26.23
CA ALA A 625 11.61 -10.16 -26.16
C ALA A 625 12.43 -9.51 -25.03
N ILE A 626 12.86 -8.28 -25.26
CA ILE A 626 13.40 -7.46 -24.18
C ILE A 626 12.26 -7.09 -23.22
N ALA A 627 12.57 -6.94 -21.93
CA ALA A 627 11.60 -6.44 -20.96
C ALA A 627 10.99 -5.10 -21.43
N GLU A 628 9.70 -4.90 -21.18
CA GLU A 628 8.94 -3.70 -21.59
C GLU A 628 8.92 -2.60 -20.51
N GLY A 629 9.54 -2.85 -19.36
CA GLY A 629 9.58 -1.90 -18.24
C GLY A 629 10.48 -2.37 -17.10
N ALA A 630 10.54 -1.56 -16.05
CA ALA A 630 11.41 -1.83 -14.90
C ALA A 630 10.93 -3.06 -14.11
N ASN A 631 11.67 -4.16 -14.21
CA ASN A 631 11.49 -5.38 -13.44
C ASN A 631 12.56 -5.53 -12.32
N GLY A 632 12.13 -6.11 -11.20
CA GLY A 632 13.03 -6.55 -10.12
C GLY A 632 13.93 -7.72 -10.53
N ALA A 633 14.74 -8.22 -9.60
CA ALA A 633 15.65 -9.33 -9.89
C ALA A 633 14.88 -10.65 -10.08
N GLU A 634 15.02 -11.26 -11.26
CA GLU A 634 14.45 -12.57 -11.60
C GLU A 634 15.53 -13.47 -12.18
N ARG A 635 15.52 -14.76 -11.83
CA ARG A 635 16.37 -15.77 -12.45
C ARG A 635 15.52 -16.76 -13.22
N LYS A 636 15.95 -17.08 -14.43
CA LYS A 636 15.28 -18.06 -15.30
C LYS A 636 16.28 -19.05 -15.88
N MET A 637 15.80 -20.28 -16.08
CA MET A 637 16.55 -21.35 -16.75
C MET A 637 15.95 -21.58 -18.14
N TYR A 638 16.60 -21.04 -19.16
CA TYR A 638 16.22 -21.23 -20.56
C TYR A 638 16.58 -22.65 -20.98
N THR A 639 15.72 -23.33 -21.74
CA THR A 639 15.97 -24.70 -22.20
C THR A 639 15.56 -24.85 -23.66
N LEU A 640 16.54 -25.00 -24.54
CA LEU A 640 16.33 -25.24 -25.96
C LEU A 640 16.32 -26.74 -26.21
N LYS A 641 15.29 -27.21 -26.91
CA LYS A 641 15.14 -28.60 -27.33
C LYS A 641 15.37 -28.71 -28.84
N PHE A 642 16.03 -29.79 -29.27
CA PHE A 642 16.30 -30.08 -30.67
C PHE A 642 16.36 -31.59 -30.91
N GLU A 643 16.33 -31.99 -32.18
CA GLU A 643 16.44 -33.40 -32.56
C GLU A 643 17.75 -34.01 -32.03
N PRO A 644 17.71 -35.22 -31.44
CA PRO A 644 18.90 -35.88 -30.89
C PRO A 644 20.04 -35.96 -31.90
N VAL A 645 21.22 -35.50 -31.49
CA VAL A 645 22.42 -35.46 -32.34
C VAL A 645 23.64 -35.91 -31.55
N LYS A 646 24.50 -36.74 -32.16
CA LYS A 646 25.80 -37.08 -31.57
C LYS A 646 26.75 -35.89 -31.68
N ALA A 647 27.30 -35.49 -30.55
CA ALA A 647 28.23 -34.38 -30.51
C ALA A 647 29.29 -34.58 -29.43
N LYS A 648 30.47 -34.03 -29.70
CA LYS A 648 31.53 -33.89 -28.69
C LYS A 648 31.84 -32.42 -28.39
N TRP A 649 31.53 -31.52 -29.33
CA TRP A 649 31.60 -30.08 -29.13
C TRP A 649 30.23 -29.44 -29.31
N VAL A 650 29.87 -28.59 -28.37
CA VAL A 650 28.62 -27.81 -28.40
C VAL A 650 28.99 -26.35 -28.29
N LYS A 651 28.62 -25.55 -29.28
CA LYS A 651 28.76 -24.10 -29.26
C LYS A 651 27.41 -23.51 -28.85
N VAL A 652 27.42 -22.66 -27.83
CA VAL A 652 26.25 -21.92 -27.37
C VAL A 652 26.58 -20.45 -27.44
N ASP A 653 25.88 -19.73 -28.32
CA ASP A 653 25.95 -18.28 -28.45
C ASP A 653 24.73 -17.68 -27.75
N VAL A 654 24.95 -17.04 -26.62
CA VAL A 654 23.92 -16.32 -25.88
C VAL A 654 24.03 -14.85 -26.25
N LEU A 655 23.07 -14.36 -27.02
CA LEU A 655 23.06 -13.00 -27.54
C LEU A 655 22.45 -12.05 -26.51
N SER A 656 22.98 -10.84 -26.49
CA SER A 656 22.60 -9.76 -25.59
C SER A 656 21.95 -8.68 -26.44
N HIS A 657 21.05 -7.90 -25.86
CA HIS A 657 20.51 -6.69 -26.49
C HIS A 657 21.58 -5.61 -26.71
N LEU A 658 22.78 -5.78 -26.14
CA LEU A 658 23.97 -4.91 -26.19
C LEU A 658 23.79 -3.54 -25.53
N LYS A 659 22.60 -2.97 -25.62
CA LYS A 659 22.23 -1.68 -25.08
C LYS A 659 20.89 -1.75 -24.35
N ASN A 660 20.71 -0.83 -23.42
CA ASN A 660 19.45 -0.60 -22.75
C ASN A 660 18.38 -0.09 -23.73
N PRO A 661 17.12 -0.50 -23.55
CA PRO A 661 15.99 -0.02 -24.35
C PRO A 661 15.66 1.45 -24.05
N GLU A 662 14.85 2.06 -24.92
CA GLU A 662 14.44 3.47 -24.83
C GLU A 662 13.71 3.83 -23.53
N TRP A 663 12.94 2.90 -22.95
CA TRP A 663 12.21 3.14 -21.71
C TRP A 663 13.11 3.13 -20.46
N HIS A 664 14.32 2.58 -20.56
CA HIS A 664 15.21 2.44 -19.41
C HIS A 664 15.69 3.80 -18.91
N GLU A 665 16.00 3.95 -17.62
CA GLU A 665 16.56 5.18 -17.01
C GLU A 665 17.88 5.68 -17.65
N ALA A 666 18.50 4.87 -18.49
CA ALA A 666 19.72 5.18 -19.22
C ALA A 666 19.69 4.54 -20.61
N PRO A 667 18.88 5.09 -21.54
CA PRO A 667 18.72 4.55 -22.89
C PRO A 667 20.04 4.50 -23.64
N GLY A 668 20.27 3.43 -24.40
CA GLY A 668 21.47 3.28 -25.23
C GLY A 668 22.79 3.00 -24.49
N ALA A 669 22.80 3.07 -23.15
CA ALA A 669 23.92 2.60 -22.35
C ALA A 669 24.12 1.09 -22.51
N LYS A 670 25.33 0.58 -22.24
CA LYS A 670 25.61 -0.86 -22.37
C LYS A 670 24.80 -1.64 -21.32
N CYS A 671 24.14 -2.71 -21.78
CA CYS A 671 23.44 -3.61 -20.88
C CYS A 671 24.32 -4.83 -20.52
N TRP A 672 23.98 -5.47 -19.41
CA TRP A 672 24.61 -6.68 -18.92
C TRP A 672 23.83 -7.92 -19.30
N ILE A 673 24.55 -9.00 -19.51
CA ILE A 673 24.02 -10.35 -19.43
C ILE A 673 24.81 -11.15 -18.39
N PHE A 674 24.10 -11.81 -17.49
CA PHE A 674 24.68 -12.63 -16.43
C PHE A 674 24.21 -14.07 -16.56
N LEU A 675 25.17 -14.99 -16.59
CA LEU A 675 24.95 -16.42 -16.79
C LEU A 675 25.60 -17.22 -15.66
N ASP A 676 24.88 -18.18 -15.07
CA ASP A 676 25.38 -19.03 -13.99
C ASP A 676 25.78 -20.42 -14.51
N GLU A 677 24.89 -21.15 -15.17
CA GLU A 677 25.07 -22.58 -15.49
C GLU A 677 24.60 -22.94 -16.91
N PHE A 678 25.38 -23.81 -17.57
CA PHE A 678 25.07 -24.45 -18.84
C PHE A 678 24.96 -25.96 -18.65
N ILE A 679 23.81 -26.53 -19.01
CA ILE A 679 23.54 -27.96 -18.88
C ILE A 679 23.25 -28.53 -20.26
N ILE A 680 24.01 -29.55 -20.66
CA ILE A 680 23.91 -30.18 -21.98
C ILE A 680 23.44 -31.62 -21.79
N ASN A 681 22.21 -31.96 -22.17
CA ASN A 681 21.68 -33.33 -22.08
C ASN A 681 21.44 -33.94 -23.44
#